data_AF-A0A0N4Z4J3-F1
#
_entry.id   AF-A0A0N4Z4J3-F1
#
_cell.length_a   1.000
_cell.length_b   1.000
_cell.length_c   1.000
_cell.angle_alpha   90.00
_cell.angle_beta   90.00
_cell.angle_gamma   90.00
#
_symmetry.space_group_name_H-M   'P 1'
#
loop_
_entity.id
_entity.type
_entity.pdbx_description
1 polymer ?
#
loop_
_entity_poly.entity_id
_entity_poly.type
_entity_poly.pdbx_seq_one_letter_code
_entity_poly.pdbx_strand_id
1 'polypeptide(L)'
;MEDKFLSEVLNNTKMHPPDIHLCKYDLNHSRKTETKKHSPINILISKLFSFVPIFTWIPRYEIKKNLLSDIISGITTGVLHVPQGIAYAKLTNVAPVNGLYVSFLASFFYMFFGTSRHASMGTSSFICLMAGVTTQMVLDKYDKTNIVAIEPDEEWKYNLTNIQITTASTFTIGIILTLSAFFRFKTITKYMPDSLIKGFTTGAAFHVALSQVDDIMGINIPKFSGLFNAVYKIIALIKEIPSINIYTFSSSIITVIFYYIGDKIITPYIYKKTQKSIPIPYEVITMIIFTVISSILSFESNFNINVVGTIPTDIPKPEVPLFKLVPDLFGNCILITLVTVTVHLSMVKMLATKFKYEDELKSGQEIYALGFTSLLSSFFPVFPNAMAMSRTMVLVNSGGKTQLTNLFSCILLAIVILFLGPYLYNLPMCILSATIMYALRSMFLTVLQLPQMFRESKYDGAIYMVSLVVTIVADLVYGLIVSIIFALFTIIIRTQKPKWSLLFPVSPNLIQPLMLQTNKLNIDKNPELSKIYKDTFLSFQQPLFAVHRFEGSIIFTNAEEFKSSCISSLKELEERKSLKYLEYSDNINVDTILIIDFSRITDIDLVGIKFLKEIISTAQMYHIQIVGCNVNDSVLKTLEITGVTKLKIIFYDNLQKAIASITKSENIKKRNDDHFIIKL
;
A
#
# COMPACT_ATOMS: atom_id res chain seq x y z
N MET A 1 -36.15 21.23 47.71
CA MET A 1 -36.52 20.43 46.51
C MET A 1 -35.50 19.34 46.22
N GLU A 2 -34.25 19.45 46.70
CA GLU A 2 -33.20 18.42 46.53
C GLU A 2 -33.37 17.19 47.45
N ASP A 3 -33.86 17.35 48.69
CA ASP A 3 -34.01 16.21 49.62
C ASP A 3 -35.09 15.20 49.22
N LYS A 4 -36.12 15.65 48.48
CA LYS A 4 -37.17 14.75 47.97
C LYS A 4 -36.65 13.85 46.86
N PHE A 5 -35.77 14.38 45.99
CA PHE A 5 -35.19 13.65 44.87
C PHE A 5 -34.20 12.57 45.35
N LEU A 6 -33.36 12.88 46.35
CA LEU A 6 -32.46 11.88 46.93
C LEU A 6 -33.23 10.75 47.62
N SER A 7 -34.34 11.06 48.29
CA SER A 7 -35.18 10.05 48.96
C SER A 7 -35.93 9.14 47.97
N GLU A 8 -36.30 9.64 46.79
CA GLU A 8 -36.93 8.84 45.73
C GLU A 8 -35.94 7.93 44.99
N VAL A 9 -34.70 8.39 44.80
CA VAL A 9 -33.63 7.60 44.16
C VAL A 9 -33.13 6.48 45.08
N LEU A 10 -33.04 6.73 46.39
CA LEU A 10 -32.53 5.75 47.36
C LEU A 10 -33.58 4.71 47.80
N ASN A 11 -34.88 5.05 47.77
CA ASN A 11 -35.95 4.10 48.16
C ASN A 11 -36.38 3.14 47.03
N ASN A 12 -35.95 3.36 45.79
CA ASN A 12 -36.17 2.43 44.68
C ASN A 12 -34.96 1.48 44.49
N THR A 13 -34.77 0.57 45.44
CA THR A 13 -33.75 -0.51 45.41
C THR A 13 -34.04 -1.63 44.39
N LYS A 14 -34.71 -1.29 43.27
CA LYS A 14 -34.86 -2.15 42.08
C LYS A 14 -34.82 -1.32 40.79
N MET A 15 -33.93 -0.35 40.67
CA MET A 15 -33.59 0.15 39.34
C MET A 15 -32.64 -0.85 38.68
N HIS A 16 -33.20 -1.71 37.83
CA HIS A 16 -32.44 -2.27 36.72
C HIS A 16 -31.68 -1.10 36.05
N PRO A 17 -30.39 -1.26 35.68
CA PRO A 17 -29.68 -0.20 34.97
C PRO A 17 -30.56 0.24 33.79
N PRO A 18 -30.66 1.55 33.49
CA PRO A 18 -31.47 2.00 32.38
C PRO A 18 -31.07 1.19 31.15
N ASP A 19 -32.01 0.54 30.50
CA ASP A 19 -31.75 -0.21 29.28
C ASP A 19 -31.28 0.82 28.23
N ILE A 20 -29.96 0.97 28.12
CA ILE A 20 -29.34 1.82 27.11
C ILE A 20 -29.53 1.10 25.78
N HIS A 21 -30.65 1.40 25.11
CA HIS A 21 -30.90 0.92 23.75
C HIS A 21 -29.96 1.64 22.78
N LEU A 22 -28.93 0.93 22.33
CA LEU A 22 -28.06 1.39 21.26
C LEU A 22 -28.78 1.25 19.92
N CYS A 23 -29.10 2.36 19.27
CA CYS A 23 -29.62 2.34 17.90
C CYS A 23 -28.51 2.10 16.88
N LYS A 24 -28.76 1.20 15.92
CA LYS A 24 -27.90 0.98 14.76
C LYS A 24 -27.94 2.20 13.85
N TYR A 25 -26.91 3.03 13.89
CA TYR A 25 -26.78 4.19 13.01
C TYR A 25 -25.94 3.83 11.77
N ASP A 26 -26.58 3.71 10.61
CA ASP A 26 -25.88 3.41 9.35
C ASP A 26 -25.26 4.68 8.74
N LEU A 27 -23.97 4.89 9.03
CA LEU A 27 -23.18 5.99 8.47
C LEU A 27 -23.12 5.98 6.94
N ASN A 28 -23.24 4.81 6.30
CA ASN A 28 -23.20 4.72 4.83
C ASN A 28 -24.47 5.30 4.20
N HIS A 29 -25.61 5.10 4.85
CA HIS A 29 -26.88 5.65 4.39
C HIS A 29 -27.00 7.16 4.70
N SER A 30 -26.43 7.62 5.82
CA SER A 30 -26.38 9.03 6.21
C SER A 30 -25.58 9.91 5.23
N ARG A 31 -24.41 9.44 4.75
CA ARG A 31 -23.64 10.14 3.71
C ARG A 31 -24.41 10.30 2.38
N LYS A 32 -25.29 9.34 2.04
CA LYS A 32 -26.16 9.42 0.86
C LYS A 32 -27.30 10.42 1.03
N THR A 33 -27.78 10.65 2.25
CA THR A 33 -28.85 11.61 2.53
C THR A 33 -28.33 13.04 2.69
N GLU A 34 -27.12 13.25 3.20
CA GLU A 34 -26.47 14.58 3.23
C GLU A 34 -26.24 15.14 1.83
N THR A 35 -25.81 14.31 0.88
CA THR A 35 -25.60 14.75 -0.51
C THR A 35 -26.89 15.18 -1.23
N LYS A 36 -28.07 14.74 -0.75
CA LYS A 36 -29.38 15.16 -1.25
C LYS A 36 -29.85 16.52 -0.71
N LYS A 37 -29.23 17.05 0.36
CA LYS A 37 -29.63 18.33 0.99
C LYS A 37 -29.02 19.57 0.32
N HIS A 38 -28.08 19.42 -0.60
CA HIS A 38 -27.44 20.54 -1.29
C HIS A 38 -28.09 20.80 -2.66
N SER A 39 -28.18 22.08 -3.05
CA SER A 39 -28.60 22.45 -4.41
C SER A 39 -27.67 21.80 -5.45
N PRO A 40 -28.17 21.43 -6.65
CA PRO A 40 -27.35 20.80 -7.69
C PRO A 40 -26.14 21.66 -8.08
N ILE A 41 -26.26 22.99 -7.97
CA ILE A 41 -25.19 23.96 -8.19
C ILE A 41 -24.10 23.82 -7.11
N ASN A 42 -24.47 23.71 -5.83
CA ASN A 42 -23.48 23.51 -4.75
C ASN A 42 -22.79 22.15 -4.84
N ILE A 43 -23.48 21.13 -5.37
CA ILE A 43 -22.87 19.82 -5.65
C ILE A 43 -21.88 19.94 -6.82
N LEU A 44 -22.21 20.69 -7.87
CA LEU A 44 -21.31 20.91 -9.00
C LEU A 44 -20.07 21.71 -8.56
N ILE A 45 -20.27 22.79 -7.81
CA ILE A 45 -19.20 23.62 -7.27
C ILE A 45 -18.30 22.79 -6.35
N SER A 46 -18.86 22.05 -5.39
CA SER A 46 -18.05 21.19 -4.50
C SER A 46 -17.28 20.10 -5.25
N LYS A 47 -17.85 19.53 -6.31
CA LYS A 47 -17.12 18.60 -7.19
C LYS A 47 -15.97 19.30 -7.94
N LEU A 48 -16.17 20.50 -8.46
CA LEU A 48 -15.13 21.29 -9.12
C LEU A 48 -13.97 21.60 -8.16
N PHE A 49 -14.28 22.08 -6.95
CA PHE A 49 -13.27 22.31 -5.90
C PHE A 49 -12.58 21.01 -5.47
N SER A 50 -13.27 19.86 -5.50
CA SER A 50 -12.65 18.56 -5.20
C SER A 50 -11.74 18.05 -6.31
N PHE A 51 -11.98 18.49 -7.55
CA PHE A 51 -11.23 18.09 -8.75
C PHE A 51 -9.98 18.94 -8.99
N VAL A 52 -9.97 20.19 -8.52
CA VAL A 52 -8.78 21.06 -8.53
C VAL A 52 -8.42 21.42 -7.07
N PRO A 53 -7.70 20.53 -6.35
CA PRO A 53 -7.45 20.67 -4.92
C PRO A 53 -6.70 21.95 -4.52
N ILE A 54 -6.00 22.62 -5.45
CA ILE A 54 -5.30 23.89 -5.16
C ILE A 54 -6.19 24.92 -4.47
N PHE A 55 -7.45 25.03 -4.89
CA PHE A 55 -8.40 25.98 -4.33
C PHE A 55 -8.84 25.63 -2.90
N THR A 56 -8.60 24.39 -2.46
CA THR A 56 -8.94 23.94 -1.10
C THR A 56 -7.80 24.12 -0.11
N TRP A 57 -6.55 23.91 -0.54
CA TRP A 57 -5.40 23.98 0.36
C TRP A 57 -4.75 25.37 0.39
N ILE A 58 -4.77 26.14 -0.72
CA ILE A 58 -4.13 27.47 -0.76
C ILE A 58 -4.71 28.46 0.26
N PRO A 59 -6.04 28.51 0.52
CA PRO A 59 -6.59 29.44 1.52
C PRO A 59 -6.29 29.02 2.96
N ARG A 60 -5.92 27.75 3.17
CA ARG A 60 -5.56 27.18 4.49
C ARG A 60 -4.05 27.24 4.75
N TYR A 61 -3.30 27.94 3.90
CA TYR A 61 -1.84 27.96 3.98
C TYR A 61 -1.33 28.86 5.11
N GLU A 62 -0.61 28.27 6.07
CA GLU A 62 0.02 29.00 7.18
C GLU A 62 1.37 29.61 6.77
N ILE A 63 1.33 30.84 6.24
CA ILE A 63 2.52 31.57 5.72
C ILE A 63 3.66 31.60 6.74
N LYS A 64 3.38 31.98 8.00
CA LYS A 64 4.43 32.17 9.03
C LYS A 64 5.19 30.88 9.37
N LYS A 65 4.57 29.71 9.20
CA LYS A 65 5.11 28.41 9.64
C LYS A 65 5.74 27.61 8.50
N ASN A 66 5.20 27.74 7.29
CA ASN A 66 5.52 26.85 6.18
C ASN A 66 6.33 27.53 5.08
N LEU A 67 6.23 28.86 4.90
CA LEU A 67 6.81 29.56 3.75
C LEU A 67 8.32 29.34 3.62
N LEU A 68 9.08 29.57 4.70
CA LEU A 68 10.54 29.40 4.67
C LEU A 68 10.95 27.95 4.38
N SER A 69 10.23 27.00 4.96
CA SER A 69 10.42 25.56 4.72
C SER A 69 10.18 25.21 3.26
N ASP A 70 9.08 25.70 2.69
CA ASP A 70 8.68 25.39 1.32
C ASP A 70 9.55 26.09 0.27
N ILE A 71 10.04 27.31 0.55
CA ILE A 71 11.02 28.02 -0.29
C ILE A 71 12.33 27.23 -0.34
N ILE A 72 12.91 26.89 0.82
CA ILE A 72 14.21 26.22 0.86
C ILE A 72 14.11 24.85 0.19
N SER A 73 13.12 24.05 0.58
CA SER A 73 12.93 22.71 0.00
C SER A 73 12.56 22.76 -1.49
N GLY A 74 11.79 23.76 -1.93
CA GLY A 74 11.48 23.96 -3.35
C GLY A 74 12.69 24.37 -4.18
N ILE A 75 13.55 25.26 -3.66
CA ILE A 75 14.83 25.63 -4.30
C ILE A 75 15.76 24.40 -4.37
N THR A 76 15.95 23.68 -3.27
CA THR A 76 16.76 22.44 -3.25
C THR A 76 16.25 21.44 -4.28
N THR A 77 14.94 21.22 -4.33
CA THR A 77 14.32 20.28 -5.27
C THR A 77 14.46 20.75 -6.71
N GLY A 78 14.25 22.04 -6.98
CA GLY A 78 14.44 22.63 -8.32
C GLY A 78 15.87 22.50 -8.82
N VAL A 79 16.86 22.64 -7.93
CA VAL A 79 18.26 22.43 -8.29
C VAL A 79 18.54 20.97 -8.63
N LEU A 80 17.89 20.01 -7.96
CA LEU A 80 17.98 18.58 -8.33
C LEU A 80 17.25 18.22 -9.61
N HIS A 81 16.25 18.99 -10.03
CA HIS A 81 15.56 18.78 -11.31
C HIS A 81 16.47 19.02 -12.51
N VAL A 82 17.39 19.99 -12.41
CA VAL A 82 18.32 20.33 -13.48
C VAL A 82 19.17 19.12 -13.92
N PRO A 83 20.01 18.54 -13.05
CA PRO A 83 20.89 17.44 -13.43
C PRO A 83 20.15 16.16 -13.79
N GLN A 84 19.10 15.83 -13.04
CA GLN A 84 18.30 14.64 -13.31
C GLN A 84 17.49 14.77 -14.58
N GLY A 85 17.00 15.98 -14.90
CA GLY A 85 16.36 16.28 -16.17
C GLY A 85 17.27 15.93 -17.33
N ILE A 86 18.50 16.46 -17.29
CA ILE A 86 19.51 16.29 -18.34
C ILE A 86 19.94 14.83 -18.48
N ALA A 87 20.26 14.16 -17.37
CA ALA A 87 20.67 12.76 -17.38
C ALA A 87 19.57 11.84 -17.94
N TYR A 88 18.31 12.07 -17.56
CA TYR A 88 17.20 11.21 -17.97
C TYR A 88 16.67 11.51 -19.38
N ALA A 89 16.88 12.72 -19.90
CA ALA A 89 16.71 13.02 -21.32
C ALA A 89 17.67 12.18 -22.18
N LYS A 90 18.92 12.00 -21.74
CA LYS A 90 19.88 11.11 -22.41
C LYS A 90 19.47 9.64 -22.36
N LEU A 91 18.72 9.21 -21.34
CA LEU A 91 18.15 7.85 -21.28
C LEU A 91 17.03 7.63 -22.30
N THR A 92 16.25 8.67 -22.61
CA THR A 92 15.18 8.65 -23.62
C THR A 92 15.67 8.95 -25.04
N ASN A 93 16.98 9.12 -25.23
CA ASN A 93 17.61 9.49 -26.51
C ASN A 93 17.07 10.83 -27.06
N VAL A 94 16.77 11.81 -26.19
CA VAL A 94 16.35 13.15 -26.60
C VAL A 94 17.32 14.21 -26.06
N ALA A 95 17.20 15.45 -26.56
CA ALA A 95 18.04 16.56 -26.14
C ALA A 95 17.89 16.85 -24.62
N PRO A 96 18.97 17.21 -23.90
CA PRO A 96 18.95 17.53 -22.47
C PRO A 96 17.88 18.53 -22.03
N VAL A 97 17.60 19.52 -22.88
CA VAL A 97 16.61 20.57 -22.60
C VAL A 97 15.21 20.02 -22.36
N ASN A 98 14.85 18.93 -23.04
CA ASN A 98 13.53 18.32 -22.90
C ASN A 98 13.34 17.77 -21.48
N GLY A 99 14.41 17.39 -20.79
CA GLY A 99 14.34 16.97 -19.39
C GLY A 99 14.06 18.12 -18.42
N LEU A 100 14.52 19.33 -18.76
CA LEU A 100 14.17 20.55 -18.03
C LEU A 100 12.71 20.94 -18.28
N TYR A 101 12.23 20.82 -19.52
CA TYR A 101 10.83 21.07 -19.87
C TYR A 101 9.88 20.12 -19.13
N VAL A 102 10.19 18.81 -19.13
CA VAL A 102 9.43 17.80 -18.39
C VAL A 102 9.35 18.15 -16.91
N SER A 103 10.48 18.52 -16.31
CA SER A 103 10.55 18.87 -14.89
C SER A 103 9.72 20.11 -14.55
N PHE A 104 9.81 21.15 -15.39
CA PHE A 104 9.09 22.39 -15.23
C PHE A 104 7.56 22.19 -15.37
N LEU A 105 7.12 21.60 -16.49
CA LEU A 105 5.71 21.42 -16.82
C LEU A 105 5.02 20.43 -15.87
N ALA A 106 5.68 19.33 -15.53
CA ALA A 106 5.08 18.34 -14.64
C ALA A 106 4.87 18.88 -13.22
N SER A 107 5.84 19.61 -12.66
CA SER A 107 5.68 20.28 -11.37
C SER A 107 4.59 21.34 -11.41
N PHE A 108 4.50 22.10 -12.51
CA PHE A 108 3.53 23.17 -12.68
C PHE A 108 2.10 22.62 -12.73
N PHE A 109 1.83 21.65 -13.61
CA PHE A 109 0.49 21.08 -13.75
C PHE A 109 0.08 20.26 -12.52
N TYR A 110 1.00 19.49 -11.93
CA TYR A 110 0.67 18.69 -10.75
C TYR A 110 0.21 19.52 -9.55
N MET A 111 0.75 20.73 -9.38
CA MET A 111 0.37 21.66 -8.31
C MET A 111 -1.14 21.97 -8.29
N PHE A 112 -1.81 21.97 -9.46
CA PHE A 112 -3.24 22.27 -9.54
C PHE A 112 -4.12 21.08 -9.14
N PHE A 113 -3.72 19.87 -9.52
CA PHE A 113 -4.57 18.68 -9.45
C PHE A 113 -4.21 17.70 -8.34
N GLY A 114 -2.96 17.72 -7.85
CA GLY A 114 -2.46 16.80 -6.84
C GLY A 114 -3.02 17.05 -5.45
N THR A 115 -3.01 16.03 -4.60
CA THR A 115 -3.35 16.10 -3.16
C THR A 115 -2.17 15.80 -2.24
N SER A 116 -1.13 15.11 -2.71
CA SER A 116 0.06 14.83 -1.91
C SER A 116 0.87 16.09 -1.65
N ARG A 117 1.23 16.33 -0.39
CA ARG A 117 2.00 17.51 0.04
C ARG A 117 3.48 17.48 -0.39
N HIS A 118 4.03 16.29 -0.64
CA HIS A 118 5.48 16.10 -0.79
C HIS A 118 5.87 15.49 -2.15
N ALA A 119 4.96 15.34 -3.10
CA ALA A 119 5.30 14.71 -4.38
C ALA A 119 6.07 15.67 -5.30
N SER A 120 7.30 15.30 -5.66
CA SER A 120 8.13 16.01 -6.66
C SER A 120 7.96 15.36 -8.04
N MET A 121 7.13 15.99 -8.88
CA MET A 121 6.81 15.54 -10.24
C MET A 121 7.82 16.06 -11.27
N GLY A 122 8.28 15.20 -12.17
CA GLY A 122 9.20 15.58 -13.24
C GLY A 122 9.72 14.38 -14.00
N THR A 123 11.03 14.32 -14.21
CA THR A 123 11.69 13.18 -14.84
C THR A 123 11.88 12.03 -13.85
N SER A 124 11.84 10.78 -14.32
CA SER A 124 12.08 9.59 -13.50
C SER A 124 12.86 8.55 -14.29
N SER A 125 13.92 7.98 -13.70
CA SER A 125 14.88 7.11 -14.39
C SER A 125 14.23 5.91 -15.09
N PHE A 126 13.36 5.18 -14.40
CA PHE A 126 12.72 3.98 -14.94
C PHE A 126 11.71 4.29 -16.04
N ILE A 127 10.93 5.37 -15.90
CA ILE A 127 10.01 5.82 -16.94
C ILE A 127 10.79 6.26 -18.18
N CYS A 128 11.92 6.93 -17.99
CA CYS A 128 12.78 7.36 -19.08
C CYS A 128 13.42 6.17 -19.81
N LEU A 129 13.82 5.12 -19.09
CA LEU A 129 14.31 3.89 -19.69
C LEU A 129 13.21 3.19 -20.51
N MET A 130 12.02 3.01 -19.95
CA MET A 130 10.90 2.38 -20.64
C MET A 130 10.45 3.19 -21.87
N ALA A 131 10.41 4.52 -21.75
CA ALA A 131 10.12 5.42 -22.85
C ALA A 131 11.21 5.37 -23.94
N GLY A 132 12.48 5.26 -23.56
CA GLY A 132 13.60 5.08 -24.49
C GLY A 132 13.51 3.76 -25.27
N VAL A 133 13.20 2.65 -24.59
CA VAL A 133 12.97 1.34 -25.22
C VAL A 133 11.76 1.39 -26.16
N THR A 134 10.66 1.99 -25.71
CA THR A 134 9.45 2.18 -26.54
C THR A 134 9.76 3.01 -27.79
N THR A 135 10.59 4.04 -27.65
CA THR A 135 11.02 4.90 -28.76
C THR A 135 11.83 4.11 -29.78
N GLN A 136 12.78 3.29 -29.33
CA GLN A 136 13.56 2.42 -30.21
C GLN A 136 12.68 1.41 -30.95
N MET A 137 11.76 0.73 -30.25
CA MET A 137 10.84 -0.23 -30.88
C MET A 137 9.98 0.41 -31.99
N VAL A 138 9.53 1.64 -31.80
CA VAL A 138 8.74 2.37 -32.79
C VAL A 138 9.61 2.82 -33.97
N LEU A 139 10.83 3.29 -33.71
CA LEU A 139 11.78 3.63 -34.78
C LEU A 139 12.12 2.42 -35.64
N ASP A 140 12.42 1.27 -35.02
CA ASP A 140 12.73 0.03 -35.71
C ASP A 140 11.56 -0.45 -36.58
N LYS A 141 10.32 -0.23 -36.12
CA LYS A 141 9.10 -0.56 -36.87
C LYS A 141 8.95 0.29 -38.14
N TYR A 142 9.41 1.54 -38.12
CA TYR A 142 9.33 2.48 -39.23
C TYR A 142 10.69 2.70 -39.92
N ASP A 143 11.62 1.75 -39.76
CA ASP A 143 12.98 1.92 -40.26
C ASP A 143 13.04 2.11 -41.78
N LYS A 144 13.96 2.95 -42.21
CA LYS A 144 14.00 3.65 -43.50
C LYS A 144 14.38 2.76 -44.69
N THR A 145 14.52 1.45 -44.48
CA THR A 145 15.20 0.55 -45.41
C THR A 145 14.28 -0.24 -46.35
N ASN A 146 12.96 -0.27 -46.10
CA ASN A 146 12.05 -1.21 -46.79
C ASN A 146 10.87 -0.61 -47.58
N ILE A 147 10.83 0.70 -47.89
CA ILE A 147 9.67 1.31 -48.57
C ILE A 147 10.09 2.14 -49.80
N VAL A 148 9.68 1.68 -50.99
CA VAL A 148 10.07 2.21 -52.33
C VAL A 148 9.08 3.25 -52.86
N ALA A 149 7.89 3.40 -52.27
CA ALA A 149 6.88 4.37 -52.70
C ALA A 149 6.32 5.13 -51.49
N ILE A 150 6.43 6.46 -51.51
CA ILE A 150 5.90 7.34 -50.47
C ILE A 150 4.47 7.72 -50.87
N GLU A 151 3.48 7.17 -50.17
CA GLU A 151 2.12 7.71 -50.23
C GLU A 151 2.08 9.05 -49.45
N PRO A 152 1.40 10.10 -49.96
CA PRO A 152 1.41 11.43 -49.34
C PRO A 152 0.84 11.45 -47.91
N ASP A 153 -0.04 10.50 -47.55
CA ASP A 153 -0.58 10.38 -46.19
C ASP A 153 0.38 9.74 -45.17
N GLU A 154 1.50 9.17 -45.64
CA GLU A 154 2.49 8.44 -44.86
C GLU A 154 3.85 9.17 -44.69
N GLU A 155 3.98 10.41 -45.20
CA GLU A 155 5.22 11.20 -45.13
C GLU A 155 5.72 11.39 -43.68
N TRP A 156 4.81 11.45 -42.72
CA TRP A 156 5.12 11.55 -41.28
C TRP A 156 5.96 10.39 -40.74
N LYS A 157 5.90 9.20 -41.38
CA LYS A 157 6.68 8.03 -40.97
C LYS A 157 8.19 8.21 -41.24
N TYR A 158 8.55 9.04 -42.22
CA TYR A 158 9.94 9.23 -42.66
C TYR A 158 10.71 10.27 -41.86
N ASN A 159 10.02 11.31 -41.35
CA ASN A 159 10.59 12.40 -40.56
C ASN A 159 10.32 12.25 -39.05
N LEU A 160 10.22 11.00 -38.58
CA LEU A 160 9.90 10.71 -37.19
C LEU A 160 11.09 11.00 -36.27
N THR A 161 10.88 11.89 -35.30
CA THR A 161 11.91 12.22 -34.30
C THR A 161 11.62 11.56 -32.95
N ASN A 162 12.69 11.27 -32.18
CA ASN A 162 12.56 10.69 -30.84
C ASN A 162 11.66 11.53 -29.91
N ILE A 163 11.69 12.86 -30.07
CA ILE A 163 10.85 13.77 -29.28
C ILE A 163 9.37 13.65 -29.65
N GLN A 164 9.02 13.48 -30.93
CA GLN A 164 7.62 13.28 -31.33
C GLN A 164 7.06 11.97 -30.80
N ILE A 165 7.85 10.88 -30.82
CA ILE A 165 7.43 9.58 -30.27
C ILE A 165 7.22 9.67 -28.75
N THR A 166 8.17 10.28 -28.03
CA THR A 166 8.07 10.42 -26.57
C THR A 166 6.96 11.38 -26.15
N THR A 167 6.69 12.43 -26.94
CA THR A 167 5.57 13.37 -26.71
C THR A 167 4.23 12.67 -26.93
N ALA A 168 4.08 11.91 -28.03
CA ALA A 168 2.90 11.08 -28.29
C ALA A 168 2.71 9.98 -27.23
N SER A 169 3.80 9.41 -26.72
CA SER A 169 3.76 8.45 -25.60
C SER A 169 3.23 9.12 -24.33
N THR A 170 3.69 10.33 -24.03
CA THR A 170 3.22 11.13 -22.89
C THR A 170 1.72 11.43 -22.98
N PHE A 171 1.25 11.80 -24.17
CA PHE A 171 -0.18 12.00 -24.44
C PHE A 171 -0.98 10.71 -24.21
N THR A 172 -0.51 9.59 -24.77
CA THR A 172 -1.17 8.27 -24.65
C THR A 172 -1.24 7.81 -23.19
N ILE A 173 -0.14 7.96 -22.43
CA ILE A 173 -0.11 7.68 -20.98
C ILE A 173 -1.11 8.57 -20.24
N GLY A 174 -1.19 9.85 -20.60
CA GLY A 174 -2.18 10.78 -20.04
C GLY A 174 -3.63 10.34 -20.27
N ILE A 175 -3.96 9.84 -21.47
CA ILE A 175 -5.27 9.26 -21.78
C ILE A 175 -5.54 8.04 -20.90
N ILE A 176 -4.61 7.07 -20.88
CA ILE A 176 -4.77 5.82 -20.13
C ILE A 176 -4.92 6.11 -18.63
N LEU A 177 -4.13 7.02 -18.07
CA LEU A 177 -4.22 7.46 -16.68
C LEU A 177 -5.59 8.09 -16.39
N THR A 178 -6.06 8.99 -17.25
CA THR A 178 -7.35 9.66 -17.07
C THR A 178 -8.52 8.68 -17.15
N LEU A 179 -8.49 7.75 -18.12
CA LEU A 179 -9.44 6.64 -18.20
C LEU A 179 -9.35 5.76 -16.96
N SER A 180 -8.15 5.48 -16.46
CA SER A 180 -7.97 4.63 -15.29
C SER A 180 -8.54 5.25 -14.02
N ALA A 181 -8.43 6.58 -13.89
CA ALA A 181 -9.06 7.35 -12.82
C ALA A 181 -10.59 7.32 -12.94
N PHE A 182 -11.12 7.45 -14.17
CA PHE A 182 -12.54 7.37 -14.47
C PHE A 182 -13.16 6.02 -14.08
N PHE A 183 -12.51 4.91 -14.46
CA PHE A 183 -12.92 3.55 -14.06
C PHE A 183 -12.64 3.22 -12.59
N ARG A 184 -12.13 4.18 -11.80
CA ARG A 184 -11.86 4.04 -10.36
C ARG A 184 -10.91 2.89 -10.04
N PHE A 185 -9.84 2.71 -10.80
CA PHE A 185 -8.78 1.74 -10.48
C PHE A 185 -8.01 2.05 -9.18
N LYS A 186 -8.42 3.04 -8.38
CA LYS A 186 -7.94 3.28 -7.00
C LYS A 186 -7.98 2.03 -6.11
N THR A 187 -8.82 1.05 -6.43
CA THR A 187 -8.91 -0.25 -5.73
C THR A 187 -7.57 -1.00 -5.75
N ILE A 188 -6.76 -0.87 -6.80
CA ILE A 188 -5.43 -1.50 -6.89
C ILE A 188 -4.56 -1.13 -5.69
N THR A 189 -4.63 0.13 -5.25
CA THR A 189 -3.83 0.60 -4.10
C THR A 189 -4.26 0.01 -2.76
N LYS A 190 -5.45 -0.58 -2.65
CA LYS A 190 -5.89 -1.27 -1.42
C LYS A 190 -5.19 -2.61 -1.24
N TYR A 191 -4.66 -3.17 -2.32
CA TYR A 191 -3.97 -4.46 -2.33
C TYR A 191 -2.45 -4.33 -2.17
N MET A 192 -1.95 -3.13 -1.87
CA MET A 192 -0.54 -2.84 -1.63
C MET A 192 -0.33 -2.59 -0.14
N PRO A 193 0.00 -3.61 0.67
CA PRO A 193 0.31 -3.41 2.07
C PRO A 193 1.61 -2.60 2.24
N ASP A 194 1.76 -1.92 3.38
CA ASP A 194 2.95 -1.10 3.66
C ASP A 194 4.26 -1.89 3.54
N SER A 195 4.23 -3.17 3.92
CA SER A 195 5.37 -4.09 3.81
C SER A 195 5.84 -4.28 2.36
N LEU A 196 4.89 -4.36 1.42
CA LEU A 196 5.19 -4.44 -0.02
C LEU A 196 5.81 -3.14 -0.50
N ILE A 197 5.19 -2.00 -0.15
CA ILE A 197 5.65 -0.68 -0.59
C ILE A 197 7.09 -0.43 -0.13
N LYS A 198 7.40 -0.71 1.14
CA LYS A 198 8.75 -0.53 1.68
C LYS A 198 9.77 -1.47 1.01
N GLY A 199 9.43 -2.74 0.79
CA GLY A 199 10.30 -3.70 0.12
C GLY A 199 10.58 -3.31 -1.35
N PHE A 200 9.53 -2.97 -2.09
CA PHE A 200 9.60 -2.53 -3.49
C PHE A 200 10.42 -1.25 -3.65
N THR A 201 10.17 -0.22 -2.84
CA THR A 201 10.92 1.06 -2.90
C THR A 201 12.40 0.88 -2.60
N THR A 202 12.75 -0.03 -1.70
CA THR A 202 14.15 -0.37 -1.38
C THR A 202 14.83 -1.08 -2.57
N GLY A 203 14.13 -2.02 -3.22
CA GLY A 203 14.63 -2.66 -4.45
C GLY A 203 14.75 -1.67 -5.62
N ALA A 204 13.81 -0.73 -5.74
CA ALA A 204 13.89 0.34 -6.74
C ALA A 204 15.09 1.28 -6.46
N ALA A 205 15.34 1.64 -5.19
CA ALA A 205 16.49 2.42 -4.79
C ALA A 205 17.82 1.72 -5.16
N PHE A 206 17.88 0.38 -5.08
CA PHE A 206 19.04 -0.39 -5.54
C PHE A 206 19.31 -0.22 -7.04
N HIS A 207 18.28 -0.33 -7.89
CA HIS A 207 18.44 -0.11 -9.34
C HIS A 207 18.86 1.33 -9.67
N VAL A 208 18.29 2.32 -8.98
CA VAL A 208 18.71 3.71 -9.14
C VAL A 208 20.17 3.86 -8.71
N ALA A 209 20.57 3.36 -7.55
CA ALA A 209 21.95 3.42 -7.07
C ALA A 209 22.91 2.78 -8.09
N LEU A 210 22.60 1.58 -8.58
CA LEU A 210 23.40 0.88 -9.59
C LEU A 210 23.53 1.68 -10.89
N SER A 211 22.51 2.45 -11.26
CA SER A 211 22.53 3.33 -12.43
C SER A 211 23.38 4.58 -12.30
N GLN A 212 23.89 4.90 -11.10
CA GLN A 212 24.72 6.07 -10.83
C GLN A 212 26.21 5.72 -10.67
N VAL A 213 26.54 4.41 -10.56
CA VAL A 213 27.91 3.97 -10.25
C VAL A 213 28.88 4.26 -11.40
N ASP A 214 28.43 4.12 -12.64
CA ASP A 214 29.18 4.45 -13.86
C ASP A 214 29.64 5.92 -13.87
N ASP A 215 28.73 6.86 -13.60
CA ASP A 215 29.06 8.29 -13.54
C ASP A 215 29.95 8.65 -12.33
N ILE A 216 29.78 7.98 -11.18
CA ILE A 216 30.64 8.16 -9.99
C ILE A 216 32.07 7.70 -10.27
N MET A 217 32.21 6.57 -10.98
CA MET A 217 33.50 6.00 -11.39
C MET A 217 34.09 6.69 -12.63
N GLY A 218 33.28 7.39 -13.42
CA GLY A 218 33.69 8.03 -14.67
C GLY A 218 33.91 7.04 -15.83
N ILE A 219 33.18 5.92 -15.84
CA ILE A 219 33.28 4.85 -16.84
C ILE A 219 32.01 4.75 -17.68
N ASN A 220 32.14 4.32 -18.94
CA ASN A 220 31.00 4.13 -19.83
C ASN A 220 30.63 2.66 -19.92
N ILE A 221 29.38 2.33 -19.55
CA ILE A 221 28.90 0.94 -19.49
C ILE A 221 27.75 0.76 -20.48
N PRO A 222 27.67 -0.38 -21.19
CA PRO A 222 26.53 -0.69 -22.02
C PRO A 222 25.21 -0.69 -21.23
N LYS A 223 24.13 -0.27 -21.87
CA LYS A 223 22.78 -0.28 -21.29
C LYS A 223 22.21 -1.70 -21.36
N PHE A 224 21.75 -2.22 -20.24
CA PHE A 224 21.10 -3.52 -20.13
C PHE A 224 19.61 -3.34 -19.77
N SER A 225 18.76 -4.28 -20.23
CA SER A 225 17.33 -4.32 -19.91
C SER A 225 16.86 -5.77 -19.79
N GLY A 226 15.73 -6.01 -19.10
CA GLY A 226 15.14 -7.34 -18.93
C GLY A 226 15.48 -8.01 -17.59
N LEU A 227 15.12 -9.30 -17.47
CA LEU A 227 15.41 -10.08 -16.26
C LEU A 227 16.92 -10.16 -16.00
N PHE A 228 17.31 -10.12 -14.74
CA PHE A 228 18.71 -10.13 -14.29
C PHE A 228 19.56 -8.94 -14.78
N ASN A 229 18.94 -7.86 -15.28
CA ASN A 229 19.62 -6.63 -15.67
C ASN A 229 20.65 -6.14 -14.62
N ALA A 230 20.25 -6.11 -13.34
CA ALA A 230 21.14 -5.72 -12.26
C ALA A 230 22.42 -6.58 -12.19
N VAL A 231 22.30 -7.90 -12.40
CA VAL A 231 23.43 -8.82 -12.37
C VAL A 231 24.38 -8.54 -13.54
N TYR A 232 23.85 -8.38 -14.76
CA TYR A 232 24.65 -8.05 -15.93
C TYR A 232 25.38 -6.71 -15.77
N LYS A 233 24.70 -5.69 -15.23
CA LYS A 233 25.32 -4.39 -14.99
C LYS A 233 26.42 -4.46 -13.93
N ILE A 234 26.25 -5.24 -12.86
CA ILE A 234 27.30 -5.47 -11.85
C ILE A 234 28.52 -6.17 -12.47
N ILE A 235 28.31 -7.19 -13.31
CA ILE A 235 29.42 -7.88 -13.99
C ILE A 235 30.16 -6.93 -14.92
N ALA A 236 29.45 -6.09 -15.67
CA ALA A 236 30.06 -5.09 -16.55
C ALA A 236 30.84 -4.03 -15.75
N LEU A 237 30.29 -3.56 -14.62
CA LEU A 237 30.97 -2.67 -13.69
C LEU A 237 32.30 -3.27 -13.19
N ILE A 238 32.28 -4.53 -12.76
CA ILE A 238 33.48 -5.22 -12.24
C ILE A 238 34.56 -5.32 -13.32
N LYS A 239 34.19 -5.55 -14.58
CA LYS A 239 35.14 -5.63 -15.70
C LYS A 239 35.81 -4.29 -16.00
N GLU A 240 35.08 -3.18 -15.84
CA GLU A 240 35.57 -1.82 -16.10
C GLU A 240 36.19 -1.14 -14.88
N ILE A 241 36.39 -1.84 -13.75
CA ILE A 241 37.11 -1.29 -12.58
C ILE A 241 38.50 -0.73 -12.95
N PRO A 242 39.31 -1.36 -13.83
CA PRO A 242 40.61 -0.82 -14.20
C PRO A 242 40.55 0.50 -14.99
N SER A 243 39.43 0.83 -15.63
CA SER A 243 39.25 2.03 -16.46
C SER A 243 38.69 3.24 -15.69
N ILE A 244 38.62 3.14 -14.36
CA ILE A 244 38.13 4.22 -13.48
C ILE A 244 38.95 5.50 -13.66
N ASN A 245 38.26 6.62 -13.86
CA ASN A 245 38.87 7.94 -13.81
C ASN A 245 39.02 8.37 -12.34
N ILE A 246 40.28 8.55 -11.90
CA ILE A 246 40.60 8.86 -10.51
C ILE A 246 40.06 10.25 -10.09
N TYR A 247 39.98 11.20 -11.02
CA TYR A 247 39.52 12.56 -10.74
C TYR A 247 38.00 12.63 -10.56
N THR A 248 37.23 11.88 -11.37
CA THR A 248 35.78 11.73 -11.17
C THR A 248 35.47 11.02 -9.87
N PHE A 249 36.19 9.94 -9.57
CA PHE A 249 35.96 9.15 -8.36
C PHE A 249 36.29 9.93 -7.08
N SER A 250 37.43 10.61 -7.04
CA SER A 250 37.82 11.46 -5.90
C SER A 250 36.85 12.62 -5.68
N SER A 251 36.41 13.31 -6.74
CA SER A 251 35.41 14.39 -6.66
C SER A 251 34.06 13.89 -6.10
N SER A 252 33.66 12.67 -6.47
CA SER A 252 32.44 12.03 -5.95
C SER A 252 32.56 11.70 -4.46
N ILE A 253 33.70 11.17 -4.01
CA ILE A 253 33.96 10.88 -2.59
C ILE A 253 33.94 12.16 -1.76
N ILE A 254 34.62 13.22 -2.22
CA ILE A 254 34.63 14.52 -1.55
C ILE A 254 33.20 15.06 -1.39
N THR A 255 32.38 14.92 -2.43
CA THR A 255 30.96 15.32 -2.40
C THR A 255 30.18 14.56 -1.33
N VAL A 256 30.31 13.23 -1.27
CA VAL A 256 29.62 12.41 -0.26
C VAL A 256 30.08 12.75 1.16
N ILE A 257 31.38 12.97 1.36
CA ILE A 257 31.95 13.38 2.66
C ILE A 257 31.40 14.75 3.08
N PHE A 258 31.35 15.71 2.15
CA PHE A 258 30.79 17.04 2.41
C PHE A 258 29.33 16.95 2.85
N TYR A 259 28.51 16.14 2.18
CA TYR A 259 27.11 15.92 2.58
C TYR A 259 26.99 15.24 3.95
N TYR A 260 27.84 14.24 4.22
CA TYR A 260 27.85 13.57 5.53
C TYR A 260 28.19 14.55 6.66
N ILE A 261 29.22 15.40 6.49
CA ILE A 261 29.60 16.44 7.44
C ILE A 261 28.48 17.46 7.61
N GLY A 262 27.87 17.90 6.50
CA GLY A 262 26.74 18.81 6.49
C GLY A 262 25.58 18.32 7.36
N ASP A 263 25.11 17.11 7.08
CA ASP A 263 23.95 16.51 7.73
C ASP A 263 24.22 16.10 9.19
N LYS A 264 25.39 15.51 9.50
CA LYS A 264 25.68 14.95 10.83
C LYS A 264 26.35 15.92 11.80
N ILE A 265 27.07 16.93 11.31
CA ILE A 265 27.86 17.83 12.15
C ILE A 265 27.32 19.24 12.08
N ILE A 266 27.25 19.82 10.87
CA ILE A 266 26.92 21.25 10.68
C ILE A 266 25.45 21.52 11.04
N THR A 267 24.51 20.73 10.52
CA THR A 267 23.07 20.92 10.77
C THR A 267 22.73 20.81 12.27
N PRO A 268 23.17 19.76 13.00
CA PRO A 268 22.92 19.66 14.44
C PRO A 268 23.61 20.76 15.24
N TYR A 269 24.82 21.18 14.84
CA TYR A 269 25.54 22.27 15.50
C TYR A 269 24.78 23.61 15.37
N ILE A 270 24.30 23.92 14.17
CA ILE A 270 23.51 25.14 13.92
C ILE A 270 22.19 25.08 14.68
N TYR A 271 21.52 23.93 14.69
CA TYR A 271 20.30 23.74 15.48
C TYR A 271 20.56 23.98 16.97
N LYS A 272 21.65 23.42 17.53
CA LYS A 272 22.01 23.61 18.94
C LYS A 272 22.28 25.08 19.27
N LYS A 273 22.91 25.83 18.37
CA LYS A 273 23.28 27.24 18.59
C LYS A 273 22.13 28.21 18.35
N THR A 274 21.27 27.95 17.37
CA THR A 274 20.20 28.88 16.96
C THR A 274 18.82 28.49 17.47
N GLN A 275 18.65 27.27 17.99
CA GLN A 275 17.37 26.63 18.34
C GLN A 275 16.33 26.66 17.21
N LYS A 276 16.76 26.90 15.97
CA LYS A 276 15.92 26.92 14.78
C LYS A 276 16.38 25.81 13.85
N SER A 277 15.43 25.01 13.37
CA SER A 277 15.70 24.04 12.31
C SER A 277 15.71 24.78 10.98
N ILE A 278 16.90 25.22 10.56
CA ILE A 278 17.13 25.84 9.25
C ILE A 278 17.64 24.75 8.32
N PRO A 279 16.86 24.31 7.32
CA PRO A 279 17.36 23.38 6.31
C PRO A 279 18.43 24.07 5.47
N ILE A 280 19.59 23.43 5.31
CA ILE A 280 20.71 23.97 4.52
C ILE A 280 20.77 23.19 3.20
N PRO A 281 20.72 23.88 2.05
CA PRO A 281 20.73 23.24 0.74
C PRO A 281 22.17 22.86 0.34
N TYR A 282 22.74 21.84 0.99
CA TYR A 282 24.12 21.38 0.73
C TYR A 282 24.35 21.03 -0.73
N GLU A 283 23.35 20.45 -1.39
CA GLU A 283 23.38 20.03 -2.79
C GLU A 283 23.63 21.20 -3.73
N VAL A 284 22.93 22.31 -3.49
CA VAL A 284 23.06 23.55 -4.28
C VAL A 284 24.45 24.15 -4.10
N ILE A 285 24.92 24.20 -2.85
CA ILE A 285 26.23 24.73 -2.51
C ILE A 285 27.32 23.93 -3.22
N THR A 286 27.26 22.60 -3.17
CA THR A 286 28.22 21.72 -3.83
C THR A 286 28.18 21.90 -5.35
N MET A 287 26.99 21.96 -5.96
CA MET A 287 26.85 22.19 -7.40
C MET A 287 27.48 23.51 -7.84
N ILE A 288 27.25 24.60 -7.11
CA ILE A 288 27.86 25.91 -7.42
C ILE A 288 29.38 25.83 -7.30
N ILE A 289 29.89 25.32 -6.17
CA ILE A 289 31.34 25.25 -5.90
C ILE A 289 32.05 24.47 -7.00
N PHE A 290 31.58 23.27 -7.33
CA PHE A 290 32.25 22.44 -8.32
C PHE A 290 32.02 22.89 -9.76
N THR A 291 30.93 23.60 -10.07
CA THR A 291 30.78 24.22 -11.40
C THR A 291 31.83 25.32 -11.59
N VAL A 292 32.05 26.13 -10.55
CA VAL A 292 33.10 27.18 -10.56
C VAL A 292 34.48 26.54 -10.68
N ILE A 293 34.79 25.52 -9.86
CA ILE A 293 36.07 24.81 -9.91
C ILE A 293 36.29 24.16 -11.28
N SER A 294 35.25 23.50 -11.81
CA SER A 294 35.29 22.85 -13.13
C SER A 294 35.56 23.85 -14.25
N SER A 295 34.98 25.05 -14.16
CA SER A 295 35.21 26.14 -15.12
C SER A 295 36.62 26.73 -15.03
N ILE A 296 37.23 26.77 -13.84
CA ILE A 296 38.59 27.32 -13.66
C ILE A 296 39.66 26.31 -14.08
N LEU A 297 39.45 25.04 -13.73
CA LEU A 297 40.41 23.95 -13.96
C LEU A 297 40.19 23.19 -15.27
N SER A 298 39.16 23.57 -16.04
CA SER A 298 38.72 22.93 -17.28
C SER A 298 38.65 21.41 -17.17
N PHE A 299 37.74 20.92 -16.32
CA PHE A 299 37.61 19.50 -15.98
C PHE A 299 37.39 18.59 -17.19
N GLU A 300 36.64 19.04 -18.19
CA GLU A 300 36.39 18.30 -19.43
C GLU A 300 37.70 18.09 -20.22
N SER A 301 38.46 19.15 -20.48
CA SER A 301 39.67 19.08 -21.31
C SER A 301 40.87 18.46 -20.61
N ASN A 302 41.06 18.76 -19.32
CA ASN A 302 42.29 18.43 -18.61
C ASN A 302 42.21 17.08 -17.88
N PHE A 303 41.01 16.70 -17.42
CA PHE A 303 40.81 15.53 -16.56
C PHE A 303 39.82 14.51 -17.15
N ASN A 304 39.32 14.75 -18.37
CA ASN A 304 38.34 13.89 -19.05
C ASN A 304 37.13 13.56 -18.17
N ILE A 305 36.65 14.55 -17.42
CA ILE A 305 35.47 14.44 -16.57
C ILE A 305 34.24 14.75 -17.42
N ASN A 306 33.27 13.84 -17.43
CA ASN A 306 31.99 14.06 -18.12
C ASN A 306 31.24 15.26 -17.52
N VAL A 307 30.93 16.24 -18.36
CA VAL A 307 30.13 17.43 -18.01
C VAL A 307 28.76 17.39 -18.67
N VAL A 308 27.88 18.30 -18.25
CA VAL A 308 26.50 18.42 -18.72
C VAL A 308 26.39 18.85 -20.19
N GLY A 309 27.23 19.78 -20.63
CA GLY A 309 27.25 20.29 -22.01
C GLY A 309 26.23 21.40 -22.31
N THR A 310 26.00 21.70 -23.60
CA THR A 310 25.19 22.85 -24.03
C THR A 310 23.69 22.65 -23.76
N ILE A 311 23.08 23.61 -23.05
CA ILE A 311 21.65 23.66 -22.78
C ILE A 311 21.06 24.83 -23.59
N PRO A 312 20.20 24.60 -24.60
CA PRO A 312 19.53 25.68 -25.31
C PRO A 312 18.56 26.43 -24.38
N THR A 313 18.50 27.75 -24.52
CA THR A 313 17.79 28.68 -23.61
C THR A 313 16.42 29.11 -24.13
N ASP A 314 15.72 28.25 -24.85
CA ASP A 314 14.41 28.56 -25.41
C ASP A 314 13.27 28.11 -24.49
N ILE A 315 12.15 28.85 -24.52
CA ILE A 315 10.89 28.39 -23.92
C ILE A 315 10.30 27.31 -24.84
N PRO A 316 9.80 26.19 -24.30
CA PRO A 316 9.16 25.17 -25.13
C PRO A 316 7.92 25.76 -25.81
N LYS A 317 7.90 25.73 -27.14
CA LYS A 317 6.72 26.12 -27.92
C LYS A 317 5.66 25.01 -27.85
N PRO A 318 4.37 25.35 -27.73
CA PRO A 318 3.32 24.35 -27.80
C PRO A 318 3.31 23.64 -29.16
N GLU A 319 3.27 22.31 -29.16
CA GLU A 319 3.19 21.46 -30.35
C GLU A 319 2.13 20.37 -30.10
N VAL A 320 1.32 20.06 -31.13
CA VAL A 320 0.28 19.04 -31.01
C VAL A 320 0.93 17.65 -31.12
N PRO A 321 0.69 16.72 -30.18
CA PRO A 321 1.25 15.37 -30.27
C PRO A 321 0.70 14.63 -31.49
N LEU A 322 1.55 13.85 -32.16
CA LEU A 322 1.18 13.11 -33.35
C LEU A 322 0.21 11.95 -33.01
N PHE A 323 -1.09 12.19 -33.16
CA PHE A 323 -2.13 11.21 -32.80
C PHE A 323 -2.06 9.89 -33.58
N LYS A 324 -1.46 9.90 -34.79
CA LYS A 324 -1.31 8.69 -35.62
C LYS A 324 -0.46 7.61 -34.95
N LEU A 325 0.44 7.97 -34.03
CA LEU A 325 1.29 7.02 -33.27
C LEU A 325 0.58 6.34 -32.08
N VAL A 326 -0.57 6.85 -31.65
CA VAL A 326 -1.25 6.38 -30.43
C VAL A 326 -1.55 4.87 -30.47
N PRO A 327 -2.05 4.28 -31.57
CA PRO A 327 -2.31 2.85 -31.64
C PRO A 327 -1.06 1.99 -31.44
N ASP A 328 0.07 2.39 -32.03
CA ASP A 328 1.34 1.67 -31.94
C ASP A 328 1.98 1.77 -30.55
N LEU A 329 1.73 2.88 -29.86
CA LEU A 329 2.23 3.14 -28.52
C LEU A 329 1.36 2.55 -27.41
N PHE A 330 0.10 2.21 -27.70
CA PHE A 330 -0.91 1.90 -26.68
C PHE A 330 -0.49 0.77 -25.74
N GLY A 331 0.00 -0.35 -26.29
CA GLY A 331 0.42 -1.52 -25.50
C GLY A 331 1.56 -1.21 -24.53
N ASN A 332 2.61 -0.55 -25.00
CA ASN A 332 3.75 -0.15 -24.17
C ASN A 332 3.36 0.93 -23.14
N CYS A 333 2.49 1.87 -23.53
CA CYS A 333 2.01 2.93 -22.64
C CYS A 333 1.14 2.39 -21.49
N ILE A 334 0.41 1.27 -21.67
CA ILE A 334 -0.29 0.59 -20.57
C ILE A 334 0.71 0.15 -19.49
N LEU A 335 1.82 -0.46 -19.90
CA LEU A 335 2.85 -0.93 -18.97
C LEU A 335 3.50 0.24 -18.23
N ILE A 336 3.86 1.30 -18.94
CA ILE A 336 4.43 2.53 -18.35
C ILE A 336 3.43 3.16 -17.36
N THR A 337 2.14 3.19 -17.72
CA THR A 337 1.08 3.72 -16.86
C THR A 337 0.95 2.92 -15.57
N LEU A 338 0.93 1.59 -15.65
CA LEU A 338 0.84 0.71 -14.47
C LEU A 338 1.98 0.98 -13.48
N VAL A 339 3.21 1.10 -14.00
CA VAL A 339 4.40 1.41 -13.19
C VAL A 339 4.31 2.81 -12.60
N THR A 340 3.92 3.80 -13.40
CA THR A 340 3.79 5.21 -12.96
C THR A 340 2.78 5.35 -11.82
N VAL A 341 1.57 4.80 -11.99
CA VAL A 341 0.51 4.82 -10.97
C VAL A 341 1.00 4.15 -9.68
N THR A 342 1.65 3.01 -9.81
CA THR A 342 2.01 2.22 -8.65
C THR A 342 3.14 2.86 -7.85
N VAL A 343 4.22 3.28 -8.51
CA VAL A 343 5.32 3.99 -7.86
C VAL A 343 4.80 5.24 -7.17
N HIS A 344 3.96 6.01 -7.88
CA HIS A 344 3.38 7.23 -7.35
C HIS A 344 2.56 6.99 -6.11
N LEU A 345 1.55 6.12 -6.20
CA LEU A 345 0.62 5.86 -5.10
C LEU A 345 1.30 5.19 -3.90
N SER A 346 2.28 4.33 -4.14
CA SER A 346 3.06 3.69 -3.08
C SER A 346 3.83 4.72 -2.25
N MET A 347 4.54 5.62 -2.91
CA MET A 347 5.38 6.60 -2.23
C MET A 347 4.56 7.72 -1.57
N VAL A 348 3.50 8.24 -2.21
CA VAL A 348 2.66 9.27 -1.56
C VAL A 348 1.90 8.72 -0.36
N LYS A 349 1.48 7.44 -0.39
CA LYS A 349 0.90 6.77 0.79
C LYS A 349 1.92 6.62 1.92
N MET A 350 3.11 6.11 1.61
CA MET A 350 4.20 5.98 2.60
C MET A 350 4.47 7.33 3.30
N LEU A 351 4.51 8.43 2.54
CA LEU A 351 4.71 9.77 3.09
C LEU A 351 3.49 10.27 3.89
N ALA A 352 2.27 10.00 3.42
CA ALA A 352 1.05 10.34 4.14
C ALA A 352 0.96 9.66 5.51
N THR A 353 1.35 8.38 5.59
CA THR A 353 1.47 7.64 6.84
C THR A 353 2.58 8.18 7.72
N LYS A 354 3.77 8.43 7.16
CA LYS A 354 4.92 8.97 7.90
C LYS A 354 4.62 10.33 8.55
N PHE A 355 3.88 11.20 7.86
CA PHE A 355 3.55 12.56 8.32
C PHE A 355 2.10 12.73 8.79
N LYS A 356 1.35 11.63 8.95
CA LYS A 356 -0.01 11.59 9.50
C LYS A 356 -1.01 12.52 8.78
N TYR A 357 -1.01 12.51 7.45
CA TYR A 357 -2.01 13.22 6.62
C TYR A 357 -2.80 12.29 5.69
N GLU A 358 -2.96 11.02 6.08
CA GLU A 358 -3.65 9.99 5.28
C GLU A 358 -5.06 10.39 4.84
N ASP A 359 -5.81 11.07 5.71
CA ASP A 359 -7.19 11.50 5.43
C ASP A 359 -7.28 12.55 4.31
N GLU A 360 -6.20 13.31 4.08
CA GLU A 360 -6.14 14.33 3.03
C GLU A 360 -5.74 13.73 1.67
N LEU A 361 -5.02 12.60 1.68
CA LEU A 361 -4.53 11.94 0.48
C LEU A 361 -5.65 11.19 -0.24
N LYS A 362 -6.09 11.69 -1.38
CA LYS A 362 -7.13 11.04 -2.19
C LYS A 362 -6.50 10.26 -3.34
N SER A 363 -6.28 8.96 -3.17
CA SER A 363 -5.62 8.12 -4.20
C SER A 363 -6.28 8.16 -5.58
N GLY A 364 -7.62 8.32 -5.66
CA GLY A 364 -8.30 8.48 -6.95
C GLY A 364 -8.00 9.83 -7.62
N GLN A 365 -7.88 10.90 -6.83
CA GLN A 365 -7.52 12.23 -7.31
C GLN A 365 -6.07 12.28 -7.76
N GLU A 366 -5.16 11.54 -7.10
CA GLU A 366 -3.77 11.42 -7.55
C GLU A 366 -3.67 10.82 -8.96
N ILE A 367 -4.49 9.81 -9.30
CA ILE A 367 -4.48 9.24 -10.67
C ILE A 367 -4.99 10.27 -11.69
N TYR A 368 -6.02 11.05 -11.35
CA TYR A 368 -6.44 12.18 -12.18
C TYR A 368 -5.31 13.21 -12.33
N ALA A 369 -4.66 13.57 -11.24
CA ALA A 369 -3.56 14.53 -11.25
C ALA A 369 -2.43 14.10 -12.17
N LEU A 370 -2.02 12.83 -12.11
CA LEU A 370 -1.03 12.26 -13.02
C LEU A 370 -1.51 12.33 -14.48
N GLY A 371 -2.75 11.89 -14.76
CA GLY A 371 -3.30 11.89 -16.12
C GLY A 371 -3.36 13.27 -16.75
N PHE A 372 -3.89 14.27 -16.03
CA PHE A 372 -3.92 15.65 -16.49
C PHE A 372 -2.53 16.27 -16.61
N THR A 373 -1.61 15.95 -15.68
CA THR A 373 -0.22 16.41 -15.75
C THR A 373 0.46 15.88 -17.01
N SER A 374 0.29 14.61 -17.37
CA SER A 374 0.86 14.05 -18.61
C SER A 374 0.15 14.58 -19.86
N LEU A 375 -1.20 14.64 -19.88
CA LEU A 375 -1.98 15.18 -21.00
C LEU A 375 -1.59 16.63 -21.32
N LEU A 376 -1.61 17.52 -20.32
CA LEU A 376 -1.32 18.93 -20.53
C LEU A 376 0.16 19.17 -20.86
N SER A 377 1.07 18.39 -20.28
CA SER A 377 2.50 18.48 -20.64
C SER A 377 2.76 18.04 -22.08
N SER A 378 1.99 17.09 -22.62
CA SER A 378 2.21 16.53 -23.96
C SER A 378 1.93 17.50 -25.12
N PHE A 379 1.37 18.67 -24.84
CA PHE A 379 1.29 19.77 -25.81
C PHE A 379 2.60 20.54 -25.94
N PHE A 380 3.68 20.06 -25.34
CA PHE A 380 5.03 20.61 -25.41
C PHE A 380 6.00 19.47 -25.72
N PRO A 381 7.22 19.75 -26.24
CA PRO A 381 8.22 18.72 -26.52
C PRO A 381 8.74 18.08 -25.22
N VAL A 382 8.07 17.03 -24.77
CA VAL A 382 8.35 16.35 -23.49
C VAL A 382 8.32 14.84 -23.65
N PHE A 383 9.02 14.15 -22.76
CA PHE A 383 8.89 12.71 -22.60
C PHE A 383 8.08 12.37 -21.34
N PRO A 384 7.66 11.10 -21.15
CA PRO A 384 6.74 10.75 -20.09
C PRO A 384 7.23 11.17 -18.70
N ASN A 385 6.36 11.88 -17.99
CA ASN A 385 6.64 12.40 -16.65
C ASN A 385 6.18 11.44 -15.55
N ALA A 386 6.85 11.50 -14.41
CA ALA A 386 6.49 10.77 -13.21
C ALA A 386 7.11 11.40 -11.96
N MET A 387 6.69 10.94 -10.79
CA MET A 387 7.32 11.35 -9.55
C MET A 387 8.70 10.68 -9.39
N ALA A 388 9.71 11.46 -9.02
CA ALA A 388 11.03 10.93 -8.67
C ALA A 388 11.09 10.61 -7.18
N MET A 389 11.40 9.36 -6.84
CA MET A 389 11.52 8.92 -5.44
C MET A 389 12.65 9.66 -4.71
N SER A 390 13.83 9.78 -5.33
CA SER A 390 15.01 10.43 -4.75
C SER A 390 14.76 11.92 -4.47
N ARG A 391 14.25 12.68 -5.44
CA ARG A 391 13.91 14.11 -5.24
C ARG A 391 12.85 14.31 -4.19
N THR A 392 11.80 13.49 -4.21
CA THR A 392 10.73 13.54 -3.22
C THR A 392 11.30 13.33 -1.80
N MET A 393 12.28 12.44 -1.65
CA MET A 393 12.92 12.24 -0.35
C MET A 393 13.80 13.43 0.07
N VAL A 394 14.53 14.06 -0.87
CA VAL A 394 15.29 15.28 -0.58
C VAL A 394 14.37 16.43 -0.20
N LEU A 395 13.25 16.60 -0.90
CA LEU A 395 12.23 17.59 -0.56
C LEU A 395 11.77 17.41 0.90
N VAL A 396 11.47 16.16 1.27
CA VAL A 396 11.05 15.80 2.62
C VAL A 396 12.14 16.06 3.66
N ASN A 397 13.39 15.67 3.37
CA ASN A 397 14.52 15.87 4.28
C ASN A 397 14.90 17.35 4.42
N SER A 398 14.67 18.15 3.37
CA SER A 398 14.81 19.61 3.37
C SER A 398 13.67 20.31 4.11
N GLY A 399 12.72 19.56 4.68
CA GLY A 399 11.63 20.09 5.47
C GLY A 399 10.47 20.66 4.65
N GLY A 400 10.28 20.25 3.40
CA GLY A 400 9.08 20.63 2.63
C GLY A 400 7.81 20.18 3.34
N LYS A 401 6.80 21.06 3.41
CA LYS A 401 5.55 20.80 4.16
C LYS A 401 4.31 20.81 3.28
N THR A 402 4.34 21.54 2.16
CA THR A 402 3.19 21.69 1.27
C THR A 402 3.58 21.60 -0.20
N GLN A 403 2.57 21.54 -1.07
CA GLN A 403 2.75 21.56 -2.52
C GLN A 403 3.32 22.87 -3.07
N LEU A 404 3.35 23.95 -2.28
CA LEU A 404 3.96 25.22 -2.69
C LEU A 404 5.46 25.06 -3.01
N THR A 405 6.08 24.00 -2.51
CA THR A 405 7.43 23.57 -2.88
C THR A 405 7.60 23.37 -4.40
N ASN A 406 6.58 22.83 -5.07
CA ASN A 406 6.59 22.65 -6.53
C ASN A 406 6.53 24.00 -7.26
N LEU A 407 5.86 25.01 -6.71
CA LEU A 407 5.86 26.36 -7.28
C LEU A 407 7.27 26.96 -7.27
N PHE A 408 7.97 26.91 -6.13
CA PHE A 408 9.33 27.43 -6.02
C PHE A 408 10.31 26.65 -6.90
N SER A 409 10.13 25.33 -7.01
CA SER A 409 10.89 24.50 -7.96
C SER A 409 10.64 24.93 -9.41
N CYS A 410 9.39 25.15 -9.82
CA CYS A 410 9.04 25.63 -11.16
C CYS A 410 9.63 27.01 -11.47
N ILE A 411 9.57 27.95 -10.52
CA ILE A 411 10.15 29.29 -10.68
C ILE A 411 11.66 29.19 -10.89
N LEU A 412 12.35 28.37 -10.09
CA LEU A 412 13.78 28.16 -10.25
C LEU A 412 14.10 27.50 -11.60
N LEU A 413 13.32 26.50 -12.03
CA LEU A 413 13.52 25.86 -13.33
C LEU A 413 13.29 26.84 -14.50
N ALA A 414 12.30 27.71 -14.41
CA ALA A 414 12.09 28.76 -15.40
C ALA A 414 13.29 29.71 -15.47
N ILE A 415 13.84 30.12 -14.32
CA ILE A 415 15.07 30.93 -14.25
C ILE A 415 16.25 30.17 -14.86
N VAL A 416 16.36 28.86 -14.62
CA VAL A 416 17.44 28.05 -15.17
C VAL A 416 17.35 27.93 -16.69
N ILE A 417 16.17 27.63 -17.23
CA ILE A 417 15.95 27.50 -18.68
C ILE A 417 16.25 28.83 -19.39
N LEU A 418 15.82 29.96 -18.81
CA LEU A 418 15.95 31.27 -19.46
C LEU A 418 17.33 31.92 -19.31
N PHE A 419 17.99 31.75 -18.15
CA PHE A 419 19.19 32.53 -17.81
C PHE A 419 20.39 31.69 -17.39
N LEU A 420 20.21 30.62 -16.61
CA LEU A 420 21.36 29.87 -16.05
C LEU A 420 21.84 28.70 -16.93
N GLY A 421 21.13 28.34 -18.01
CA GLY A 421 21.49 27.23 -18.91
C GLY A 421 22.97 27.23 -19.33
N PRO A 422 23.53 28.35 -19.83
CA PRO A 422 24.93 28.41 -20.24
C PRO A 422 25.93 28.19 -19.09
N TYR A 423 25.59 28.66 -17.88
CA TYR A 423 26.46 28.54 -16.71
C TYR A 423 26.56 27.10 -16.18
N LEU A 424 25.62 26.23 -16.55
CA LEU A 424 25.60 24.82 -16.15
C LEU A 424 26.42 23.93 -17.09
N TYR A 425 26.99 24.47 -18.17
CA TYR A 425 27.78 23.69 -19.14
C TYR A 425 28.89 22.88 -18.45
N ASN A 426 29.66 23.55 -17.58
CA ASN A 426 30.82 22.98 -16.88
C ASN A 426 30.45 22.09 -15.69
N LEU A 427 29.18 21.84 -15.40
CA LEU A 427 28.76 21.06 -14.23
C LEU A 427 29.16 19.58 -14.40
N PRO A 428 29.98 19.01 -13.48
CA PRO A 428 30.39 17.61 -13.58
C PRO A 428 29.26 16.61 -13.28
N MET A 429 29.11 15.59 -14.12
CA MET A 429 28.08 14.54 -13.97
C MET A 429 28.28 13.68 -12.72
N CYS A 430 29.53 13.44 -12.31
CA CYS A 430 29.85 12.61 -11.15
C CYS A 430 29.28 13.17 -9.82
N ILE A 431 29.19 14.49 -9.68
CA ILE A 431 28.62 15.16 -8.50
C ILE A 431 27.12 14.96 -8.42
N LEU A 432 26.46 14.94 -9.57
CA LEU A 432 25.03 14.70 -9.69
C LEU A 432 24.69 13.29 -9.23
N SER A 433 25.46 12.33 -9.71
CA SER A 433 25.33 10.92 -9.36
C SER A 433 25.66 10.64 -7.89
N ALA A 434 26.68 11.31 -7.34
CA ALA A 434 26.99 11.27 -5.90
C ALA A 434 25.85 11.86 -5.03
N THR A 435 25.21 12.93 -5.50
CA THR A 435 24.06 13.54 -4.82
C THR A 435 22.85 12.60 -4.80
N ILE A 436 22.55 11.95 -5.92
CA ILE A 436 21.49 10.95 -6.00
C ILE A 436 21.78 9.77 -5.07
N MET A 437 23.03 9.27 -5.07
CA MET A 437 23.45 8.17 -4.19
C MET A 437 23.25 8.52 -2.70
N TYR A 438 23.65 9.72 -2.27
CA TYR A 438 23.49 10.17 -0.89
C TYR A 438 22.01 10.27 -0.48
N ALA A 439 21.15 10.78 -1.36
CA ALA A 439 19.71 10.92 -1.11
C ALA A 439 18.99 9.58 -0.90
N LEU A 440 19.46 8.51 -1.55
CA LEU A 440 18.85 7.17 -1.44
C LEU A 440 19.10 6.48 -0.08
N ARG A 441 20.02 7.00 0.75
CA ARG A 441 20.37 6.42 2.06
C ARG A 441 19.14 6.10 2.91
N SER A 442 18.17 7.00 3.01
CA SER A 442 16.98 6.78 3.84
C SER A 442 16.07 5.65 3.30
N MET A 443 16.15 5.34 2.01
CA MET A 443 15.42 4.22 1.41
C MET A 443 16.11 2.87 1.67
N PHE A 444 17.42 2.85 1.89
CA PHE A 444 18.12 1.63 2.31
C PHE A 444 17.98 1.35 3.81
N LEU A 445 17.85 2.39 4.63
CA LEU A 445 17.68 2.26 6.09
C LEU A 445 16.38 1.54 6.49
N THR A 446 15.40 1.42 5.60
CA THR A 446 14.18 0.62 5.80
C THR A 446 14.49 -0.86 6.04
N VAL A 447 15.57 -1.40 5.45
CA VAL A 447 16.00 -2.79 5.63
C VAL A 447 16.31 -3.10 7.09
N LEU A 448 16.77 -2.11 7.86
CA LEU A 448 17.05 -2.27 9.28
C LEU A 448 15.79 -2.54 10.12
N GLN A 449 14.60 -2.20 9.60
CA GLN A 449 13.31 -2.46 10.25
C GLN A 449 12.81 -3.90 10.04
N LEU A 450 13.42 -4.65 9.12
CA LEU A 450 12.98 -5.99 8.75
C LEU A 450 12.91 -6.99 9.92
N PRO A 451 13.89 -7.07 10.84
CA PRO A 451 13.83 -8.01 11.97
C PRO A 451 12.64 -7.74 12.89
N GLN A 452 12.32 -6.45 13.11
CA GLN A 452 11.15 -6.06 13.90
C GLN A 452 9.86 -6.49 13.19
N MET A 453 9.75 -6.29 11.88
CA MET A 453 8.58 -6.71 11.11
C MET A 453 8.33 -8.22 11.20
N PHE A 454 9.38 -9.05 11.11
CA PHE A 454 9.24 -10.51 11.29
C PHE A 454 8.82 -10.92 12.70
N ARG A 455 9.21 -10.14 13.72
CA ARG A 455 8.78 -10.37 15.12
C ARG A 455 7.31 -10.01 15.33
N GLU A 456 6.82 -8.97 14.67
CA GLU A 456 5.42 -8.53 14.75
C GLU A 456 4.49 -9.40 13.90
N SER A 457 4.86 -9.67 12.63
CA SER A 457 4.08 -10.47 11.70
C SER A 457 4.98 -11.16 10.68
N LYS A 458 5.07 -12.49 10.77
CA LYS A 458 5.86 -13.31 9.84
C LYS A 458 5.44 -13.12 8.37
N TYR A 459 4.14 -12.93 8.12
CA TYR A 459 3.61 -12.72 6.77
C TYR A 459 4.06 -11.37 6.20
N ASP A 460 4.02 -10.31 7.01
CA ASP A 460 4.42 -8.97 6.58
C ASP A 460 5.93 -8.88 6.31
N GLY A 461 6.75 -9.50 7.17
CA GLY A 461 8.18 -9.66 6.92
C GLY A 461 8.47 -10.44 5.63
N ALA A 462 7.70 -11.50 5.35
CA ALA A 462 7.85 -12.27 4.11
C ALA A 462 7.47 -11.46 2.86
N ILE A 463 6.37 -10.68 2.90
CA ILE A 463 5.96 -9.80 1.80
C ILE A 463 7.06 -8.79 1.49
N TYR A 464 7.65 -8.17 2.52
CA TYR A 464 8.76 -7.23 2.35
C TYR A 464 9.95 -7.91 1.64
N MET A 465 10.36 -9.10 2.10
CA MET A 465 11.50 -9.83 1.55
C MET A 465 11.28 -10.24 0.10
N VAL A 466 10.14 -10.82 -0.21
CA VAL A 466 9.79 -11.20 -1.59
C VAL A 466 9.79 -9.96 -2.48
N SER A 467 9.23 -8.85 -1.99
CA SER A 467 9.19 -7.62 -2.76
C SER A 467 10.58 -7.05 -3.03
N LEU A 468 11.47 -7.03 -2.05
CA LEU A 468 12.85 -6.60 -2.20
C LEU A 468 13.61 -7.47 -3.21
N VAL A 469 13.60 -8.79 -3.01
CA VAL A 469 14.42 -9.74 -3.79
C VAL A 469 13.95 -9.80 -5.24
N VAL A 470 12.64 -9.93 -5.48
CA VAL A 470 12.13 -10.03 -6.84
C VAL A 470 12.33 -8.73 -7.60
N THR A 471 12.19 -7.57 -6.95
CA THR A 471 12.47 -6.26 -7.58
C THR A 471 13.92 -6.14 -8.02
N ILE A 472 14.88 -6.60 -7.21
CA ILE A 472 16.30 -6.57 -7.55
C ILE A 472 16.63 -7.52 -8.71
N VAL A 473 16.09 -8.74 -8.67
CA VAL A 473 16.46 -9.82 -9.62
C VAL A 473 15.73 -9.69 -10.95
N ALA A 474 14.41 -9.47 -10.93
CA ALA A 474 13.57 -9.53 -12.12
C ALA A 474 13.42 -8.20 -12.86
N ASP A 475 13.73 -7.06 -12.20
CA ASP A 475 13.43 -5.66 -12.60
C ASP A 475 12.14 -5.12 -11.94
N LEU A 476 11.98 -3.79 -11.91
CA LEU A 476 10.94 -3.09 -11.14
C LEU A 476 9.52 -3.54 -11.49
N VAL A 477 9.25 -3.71 -12.79
CA VAL A 477 7.91 -4.04 -13.28
C VAL A 477 7.46 -5.41 -12.75
N TYR A 478 8.30 -6.43 -12.92
CA TYR A 478 8.03 -7.77 -12.44
C TYR A 478 8.06 -7.85 -10.92
N GLY A 479 9.00 -7.14 -10.29
CA GLY A 479 9.09 -6.99 -8.84
C GLY A 479 7.76 -6.60 -8.22
N LEU A 480 7.12 -5.58 -8.76
CA LEU A 480 5.84 -5.12 -8.28
C LEU A 480 4.71 -6.13 -8.48
N ILE A 481 4.54 -6.65 -9.70
CA ILE A 481 3.42 -7.55 -10.03
C ILE A 481 3.49 -8.81 -9.15
N VAL A 482 4.66 -9.42 -9.05
CA VAL A 482 4.88 -10.62 -8.24
C VAL A 482 4.64 -10.31 -6.75
N SER A 483 5.06 -9.14 -6.28
CA SER A 483 4.82 -8.74 -4.89
C SER A 483 3.33 -8.62 -4.55
N ILE A 484 2.53 -8.05 -5.45
CA ILE A 484 1.07 -7.89 -5.24
C ILE A 484 0.41 -9.27 -5.22
N ILE A 485 0.75 -10.13 -6.17
CA ILE A 485 0.23 -11.50 -6.23
C ILE A 485 0.59 -12.25 -4.94
N PHE A 486 1.84 -12.14 -4.49
CA PHE A 486 2.29 -12.76 -3.24
C PHE A 486 1.54 -12.20 -2.02
N ALA A 487 1.36 -10.89 -1.92
CA ALA A 487 0.59 -10.27 -0.84
C ALA A 487 -0.87 -10.77 -0.81
N LEU A 488 -1.54 -10.83 -1.95
CA LEU A 488 -2.88 -11.41 -2.06
C LEU A 488 -2.90 -12.89 -1.66
N PHE A 489 -1.89 -13.65 -2.08
CA PHE A 489 -1.77 -15.06 -1.73
C PHE A 489 -1.60 -15.26 -0.22
N THR A 490 -0.86 -14.39 0.48
CA THR A 490 -0.76 -14.47 1.95
C THR A 490 -2.10 -14.28 2.66
N ILE A 491 -3.01 -13.47 2.11
CA ILE A 491 -4.37 -13.30 2.67
C ILE A 491 -5.15 -14.61 2.58
N ILE A 492 -5.04 -15.32 1.45
CA ILE A 492 -5.68 -16.62 1.25
C ILE A 492 -5.15 -17.63 2.27
N ILE A 493 -3.82 -17.75 2.41
CA ILE A 493 -3.19 -18.66 3.39
C ILE A 493 -3.66 -18.37 4.82
N ARG A 494 -3.72 -17.09 5.19
CA ARG A 494 -4.16 -16.67 6.55
C ARG A 494 -5.62 -17.03 6.82
N THR A 495 -6.45 -17.07 5.77
CA THR A 495 -7.89 -17.35 5.91
C THR A 495 -8.19 -18.86 5.94
N GLN A 496 -7.34 -19.69 5.34
CA GLN A 496 -7.53 -21.15 5.25
C GLN A 496 -7.43 -21.89 6.59
N LYS A 497 -6.66 -21.38 7.56
CA LYS A 497 -6.42 -22.05 8.86
C LYS A 497 -6.91 -21.21 10.04
N PRO A 498 -8.24 -21.00 10.17
CA PRO A 498 -8.80 -20.36 11.35
C PRO A 498 -8.57 -21.23 12.58
N LYS A 499 -8.42 -20.58 13.74
CA LYS A 499 -8.33 -21.31 15.01
C LYS A 499 -9.72 -21.71 15.46
N TRP A 500 -9.82 -22.87 16.10
CA TRP A 500 -11.05 -23.30 16.74
C TRP A 500 -10.74 -23.95 18.09
N SER A 501 -11.72 -23.93 18.98
CA SER A 501 -11.60 -24.51 20.32
C SER A 501 -12.92 -25.14 20.72
N LEU A 502 -12.84 -26.31 21.35
CA LEU A 502 -13.98 -26.97 21.99
C LEU A 502 -13.91 -26.70 23.50
N LEU A 503 -14.95 -26.08 24.05
CA LEU A 503 -15.03 -25.68 25.45
C LEU A 503 -16.03 -26.59 26.18
N PHE A 504 -15.66 -27.03 27.38
CA PHE A 504 -16.54 -27.81 28.26
C PHE A 504 -16.91 -27.01 29.51
N PRO A 505 -18.07 -27.27 30.13
CA PRO A 505 -18.41 -26.68 31.41
C PRO A 505 -17.40 -27.14 32.47
N VAL A 506 -16.79 -26.18 33.14
CA VAL A 506 -15.94 -26.43 34.32
C VAL A 506 -16.74 -25.98 35.53
N SER A 507 -16.78 -26.79 36.60
CA SER A 507 -17.48 -26.41 37.82
C SER A 507 -16.90 -25.10 38.38
N PRO A 508 -17.69 -24.25 39.08
CA PRO A 508 -17.23 -22.96 39.59
C PRO A 508 -15.98 -23.02 40.49
N ASN A 509 -15.59 -24.21 40.97
CA ASN A 509 -14.37 -24.42 41.77
C ASN A 509 -13.11 -24.73 40.94
N LEU A 510 -13.20 -24.90 39.62
CA LEU A 510 -12.04 -25.00 38.74
C LEU A 510 -12.20 -23.98 37.61
N ILE A 511 -11.49 -22.85 37.70
CA ILE A 511 -11.28 -21.99 36.54
C ILE A 511 -9.84 -22.20 36.11
N GLN A 512 -9.63 -23.12 35.17
CA GLN A 512 -8.41 -23.10 34.37
C GLN A 512 -8.78 -23.22 32.89
N PRO A 513 -8.39 -22.26 32.04
CA PRO A 513 -8.59 -22.38 30.61
C PRO A 513 -7.76 -23.56 30.11
N LEU A 514 -8.40 -24.56 29.50
CA LEU A 514 -7.78 -25.69 28.78
C LEU A 514 -7.10 -25.23 27.48
N MET A 515 -6.31 -24.15 27.55
CA MET A 515 -5.47 -23.73 26.45
C MET A 515 -4.13 -24.45 26.56
N LEU A 516 -3.94 -25.45 25.71
CA LEU A 516 -2.63 -25.96 25.29
C LEU A 516 -1.76 -26.57 26.40
N GLN A 517 -2.09 -27.79 26.81
CA GLN A 517 -1.09 -28.81 27.11
C GLN A 517 -1.36 -30.03 26.25
N THR A 518 -1.00 -29.90 24.97
CA THR A 518 -1.28 -30.84 23.88
C THR A 518 -0.69 -32.25 24.03
N ASN A 519 -0.01 -32.60 25.13
CA ASN A 519 0.59 -33.94 25.25
C ASN A 519 0.41 -34.66 26.59
N LYS A 520 -0.13 -34.06 27.67
CA LYS A 520 -0.12 -34.75 28.99
C LYS A 520 -1.30 -34.58 29.94
N LEU A 521 -2.37 -33.88 29.58
CA LEU A 521 -3.56 -33.83 30.44
C LEU A 521 -4.83 -34.14 29.64
N ASN A 522 -4.98 -35.41 29.28
CA ASN A 522 -6.32 -35.98 29.26
C ASN A 522 -6.84 -35.88 30.69
N ILE A 523 -7.76 -34.94 30.95
CA ILE A 523 -8.42 -34.81 32.26
C ILE A 523 -8.99 -36.16 32.69
N ASP A 524 -9.42 -36.98 31.72
CA ASP A 524 -9.96 -38.32 31.94
C ASP A 524 -8.91 -39.41 32.22
N LYS A 525 -7.62 -39.18 31.91
CA LYS A 525 -6.52 -40.12 32.28
C LYS A 525 -5.88 -39.77 33.62
N ASN A 526 -6.25 -38.65 34.24
CA ASN A 526 -5.73 -38.26 35.54
C ASN A 526 -6.76 -38.63 36.62
N PRO A 527 -6.60 -39.77 37.31
CA PRO A 527 -7.63 -40.36 38.18
C PRO A 527 -8.00 -39.48 39.38
N GLU A 528 -7.17 -38.50 39.74
CA GLU A 528 -7.48 -37.54 40.80
C GLU A 528 -8.47 -36.47 40.37
N LEU A 529 -8.38 -35.98 39.12
CA LEU A 529 -9.33 -35.00 38.58
C LEU A 529 -10.67 -35.64 38.27
N SER A 530 -10.70 -36.89 37.78
CA SER A 530 -11.97 -37.62 37.57
C SER A 530 -12.69 -37.94 38.88
N LYS A 531 -11.96 -38.19 39.98
CA LYS A 531 -12.54 -38.31 41.33
C LYS A 531 -13.22 -37.03 41.81
N ILE A 532 -12.59 -35.87 41.62
CA ILE A 532 -13.18 -34.57 41.99
C ILE A 532 -14.50 -34.30 41.24
N TYR A 533 -14.63 -34.79 40.00
CA TYR A 533 -15.89 -34.71 39.22
C TYR A 533 -16.93 -35.77 39.62
N LYS A 534 -16.51 -36.96 40.07
CA LYS A 534 -17.40 -38.05 40.52
C LYS A 534 -18.18 -37.71 41.79
N ASP A 535 -17.61 -36.92 42.71
CA ASP A 535 -18.24 -36.65 44.02
C ASP A 535 -19.39 -35.62 43.99
N THR A 536 -19.73 -35.05 42.82
CA THR A 536 -20.84 -34.08 42.73
C THR A 536 -22.08 -34.73 42.12
N PHE A 537 -23.08 -35.11 42.93
CA PHE A 537 -24.36 -35.68 42.49
C PHE A 537 -25.08 -34.82 41.41
N LEU A 538 -24.78 -33.51 41.35
CA LEU A 538 -25.26 -32.55 40.34
C LEU A 538 -24.69 -32.77 38.92
N SER A 539 -23.51 -33.39 38.77
CA SER A 539 -22.89 -33.62 37.46
C SER A 539 -23.60 -34.73 36.65
N PHE A 540 -24.33 -35.61 37.33
CA PHE A 540 -25.06 -36.74 36.75
C PHE A 540 -26.40 -36.34 36.12
N GLN A 541 -27.08 -35.31 36.64
CA GLN A 541 -28.37 -34.84 36.10
C GLN A 541 -28.23 -33.81 34.98
N GLN A 542 -27.06 -33.21 34.79
CA GLN A 542 -26.86 -32.21 33.75
C GLN A 542 -26.56 -32.89 32.39
N PRO A 543 -27.22 -32.43 31.30
CA PRO A 543 -26.94 -32.91 29.95
C PRO A 543 -25.47 -32.66 29.59
N LEU A 544 -24.86 -33.58 28.86
CA LEU A 544 -23.49 -33.42 28.38
C LEU A 544 -23.50 -32.40 27.24
N PHE A 545 -22.89 -31.24 27.47
CA PHE A 545 -22.78 -30.21 26.43
C PHE A 545 -21.35 -29.69 26.27
N ALA A 546 -21.04 -29.24 25.05
CA ALA A 546 -19.81 -28.53 24.72
C ALA A 546 -20.09 -27.33 23.82
N VAL A 547 -19.20 -26.35 23.85
CA VAL A 547 -19.28 -25.14 23.01
C VAL A 547 -18.16 -25.19 21.97
N HIS A 548 -18.53 -25.30 20.70
CA HIS A 548 -17.61 -25.16 19.58
C HIS A 548 -17.47 -23.70 19.21
N ARG A 549 -16.25 -23.17 19.31
CA ARG A 549 -15.92 -21.79 18.94
C ARG A 549 -14.97 -21.80 17.75
N PHE A 550 -15.40 -21.19 16.66
CA PHE A 550 -14.62 -21.07 15.43
C PHE A 550 -14.25 -19.60 15.18
N GLU A 551 -12.97 -19.32 14.95
CA GLU A 551 -12.43 -17.97 14.78
C GLU A 551 -12.24 -17.62 13.29
N GLY A 552 -13.31 -17.24 12.60
CA GLY A 552 -13.23 -16.76 11.22
C GLY A 552 -14.56 -16.78 10.48
N SER A 553 -14.60 -16.10 9.32
CA SER A 553 -15.70 -16.26 8.36
C SER A 553 -15.74 -17.70 7.83
N ILE A 554 -16.93 -18.19 7.47
CA ILE A 554 -17.10 -19.52 6.86
C ILE A 554 -17.29 -19.32 5.36
N ILE A 555 -16.19 -19.42 4.62
CA ILE A 555 -16.18 -19.24 3.16
C ILE A 555 -15.53 -20.45 2.49
N PHE A 556 -15.68 -20.58 1.18
CA PHE A 556 -15.20 -21.74 0.40
C PHE A 556 -13.73 -22.10 0.65
N THR A 557 -12.88 -21.16 1.08
CA THR A 557 -11.47 -21.42 1.40
C THR A 557 -11.24 -22.18 2.70
N ASN A 558 -12.15 -22.08 3.68
CA ASN A 558 -11.98 -22.67 5.02
C ASN A 558 -13.22 -23.42 5.54
N ALA A 559 -14.29 -23.48 4.74
CA ALA A 559 -15.54 -24.14 5.13
C ALA A 559 -15.35 -25.64 5.39
N GLU A 560 -14.43 -26.31 4.67
CA GLU A 560 -14.10 -27.71 4.94
C GLU A 560 -13.42 -27.88 6.31
N GLU A 561 -12.58 -26.93 6.72
CA GLU A 561 -11.96 -26.93 8.06
C GLU A 561 -13.00 -26.70 9.16
N PHE A 562 -13.99 -25.83 8.91
CA PHE A 562 -15.13 -25.66 9.83
C PHE A 562 -15.95 -26.95 9.96
N LYS A 563 -16.16 -27.67 8.85
CA LYS A 563 -16.84 -28.97 8.87
C LYS A 563 -16.04 -30.01 9.63
N SER A 564 -14.76 -30.17 9.31
CA SER A 564 -13.89 -31.16 9.97
C SER A 564 -13.75 -30.87 11.47
N SER A 565 -13.67 -29.60 11.86
CA SER A 565 -13.61 -29.18 13.27
C SER A 565 -14.89 -29.48 14.03
N CYS A 566 -16.06 -29.24 13.42
CA CYS A 566 -17.36 -29.57 14.02
C CYS A 566 -17.55 -31.09 14.13
N ILE A 567 -17.22 -31.86 13.09
CA ILE A 567 -17.29 -33.32 13.12
C ILE A 567 -16.35 -33.89 14.19
N SER A 568 -15.14 -33.35 14.33
CA SER A 568 -14.22 -33.76 15.39
C SER A 568 -14.79 -33.46 16.78
N SER A 569 -15.50 -32.34 16.93
CA SER A 569 -16.19 -31.99 18.18
C SER A 569 -17.38 -32.92 18.49
N LEU A 570 -18.11 -33.35 17.45
CA LEU A 570 -19.19 -34.33 17.60
C LEU A 570 -18.65 -35.70 18.04
N LYS A 571 -17.54 -36.16 17.44
CA LYS A 571 -16.87 -37.42 17.83
C LYS A 571 -16.35 -37.39 19.26
N GLU A 572 -15.67 -36.30 19.65
CA GLU A 572 -15.21 -36.11 21.04
C GLU A 572 -16.38 -36.13 22.04
N LEU A 573 -17.52 -35.53 21.69
CA LEU A 573 -18.74 -35.58 22.52
C LEU A 573 -19.31 -36.99 22.62
N GLU A 574 -19.30 -37.75 21.53
CA GLU A 574 -19.75 -39.15 21.51
C GLU A 574 -18.84 -40.05 22.33
N GLU A 575 -17.52 -39.89 22.24
CA GLU A 575 -16.54 -40.61 23.08
C GLU A 575 -16.74 -40.28 24.57
N ARG A 576 -16.98 -39.01 24.91
CA ARG A 576 -17.27 -38.64 26.31
C ARG A 576 -18.61 -39.15 26.80
N LYS A 577 -19.60 -39.27 25.90
CA LYS A 577 -20.87 -39.93 26.20
C LYS A 577 -20.62 -41.38 26.58
N SER A 578 -19.86 -42.14 25.78
CA SER A 578 -19.55 -43.54 26.13
C SER A 578 -18.77 -43.66 27.44
N LEU A 579 -17.81 -42.77 27.70
CA LEU A 579 -17.03 -42.75 28.95
C LEU A 579 -17.85 -42.40 30.20
N LYS A 580 -18.71 -41.37 30.14
CA LYS A 580 -19.52 -40.93 31.28
C LYS A 580 -20.55 -41.99 31.69
N TYR A 581 -20.98 -42.85 30.76
CA TYR A 581 -22.08 -43.80 30.97
C TYR A 581 -21.67 -45.27 30.93
N LEU A 582 -20.36 -45.59 30.91
CA LEU A 582 -19.82 -46.96 31.01
C LEU A 582 -20.21 -47.72 32.30
N GLU A 583 -20.65 -47.03 33.36
CA GLU A 583 -20.97 -47.61 34.67
C GLU A 583 -22.49 -47.87 34.92
N TYR A 584 -23.41 -47.55 33.99
CA TYR A 584 -24.87 -47.68 34.23
C TYR A 584 -25.67 -48.27 33.04
N SER A 585 -26.61 -49.16 33.36
CA SER A 585 -27.44 -49.92 32.41
C SER A 585 -28.46 -49.08 31.62
N ASP A 586 -28.33 -49.10 30.30
CA ASP A 586 -29.32 -49.15 29.19
C ASP A 586 -30.57 -48.25 29.09
N ASN A 587 -30.96 -47.39 30.04
CA ASN A 587 -32.27 -46.69 29.89
C ASN A 587 -32.33 -45.19 30.20
N ILE A 588 -31.21 -44.46 30.23
CA ILE A 588 -31.25 -42.99 30.33
C ILE A 588 -30.83 -42.38 28.98
N ASN A 589 -31.82 -41.93 28.22
CA ASN A 589 -31.60 -41.14 27.01
C ASN A 589 -31.15 -39.72 27.44
N VAL A 590 -29.84 -39.53 27.62
CA VAL A 590 -29.30 -38.24 28.04
C VAL A 590 -29.08 -37.36 26.82
N ASP A 591 -29.65 -36.16 26.86
CA ASP A 591 -29.45 -35.13 25.85
C ASP A 591 -27.96 -34.77 25.74
N THR A 592 -27.35 -35.08 24.61
CA THR A 592 -26.03 -34.59 24.21
C THR A 592 -26.20 -33.35 23.34
N ILE A 593 -25.56 -32.24 23.71
CA ILE A 593 -25.79 -30.94 23.04
C ILE A 593 -24.46 -30.30 22.61
N LEU A 594 -24.37 -29.92 21.33
CA LEU A 594 -23.28 -29.11 20.81
C LEU A 594 -23.77 -27.67 20.57
N ILE A 595 -23.18 -26.71 21.28
CA ILE A 595 -23.44 -25.28 21.08
C ILE A 595 -22.41 -24.75 20.09
N ILE A 596 -22.84 -24.19 18.96
CA ILE A 596 -21.98 -23.48 18.00
C ILE A 596 -22.04 -21.99 18.31
N ASP A 597 -20.92 -21.41 18.72
CA ASP A 597 -20.80 -19.98 19.00
C ASP A 597 -20.46 -19.20 17.72
N PHE A 598 -21.44 -18.46 17.20
CA PHE A 598 -21.31 -17.60 16.02
C PHE A 598 -20.71 -16.23 16.33
N SER A 599 -20.30 -15.95 17.58
CA SER A 599 -19.77 -14.63 17.97
C SER A 599 -18.58 -14.14 17.12
N ARG A 600 -17.80 -15.07 16.56
CA ARG A 600 -16.61 -14.79 15.75
C ARG A 600 -16.78 -15.13 14.26
N ILE A 601 -17.98 -15.52 13.86
CA ILE A 601 -18.31 -15.79 12.45
C ILE A 601 -18.91 -14.51 11.87
N THR A 602 -18.11 -13.81 11.08
CA THR A 602 -18.52 -12.53 10.49
C THR A 602 -19.42 -12.68 9.27
N ASP A 603 -19.16 -13.71 8.46
CA ASP A 603 -19.87 -13.96 7.20
C ASP A 603 -19.92 -15.46 6.87
N ILE A 604 -20.90 -15.87 6.08
CA ILE A 604 -21.07 -17.26 5.62
C ILE A 604 -21.47 -17.29 4.14
N ASP A 605 -20.74 -18.07 3.34
CA ASP A 605 -21.06 -18.27 1.93
C ASP A 605 -21.90 -19.54 1.67
N LEU A 606 -22.23 -19.79 0.41
CA LEU A 606 -23.08 -20.91 0.01
C LEU A 606 -22.45 -22.28 0.32
N VAL A 607 -21.12 -22.39 0.23
CA VAL A 607 -20.39 -23.62 0.59
C VAL A 607 -20.44 -23.84 2.11
N GLY A 608 -20.23 -22.77 2.89
CA GLY A 608 -20.41 -22.77 4.33
C GLY A 608 -21.79 -23.22 4.77
N ILE A 609 -22.84 -22.73 4.10
CA ILE A 609 -24.23 -23.15 4.36
C ILE A 609 -24.44 -24.63 4.05
N LYS A 610 -23.91 -25.12 2.92
CA LYS A 610 -24.00 -26.54 2.56
C LYS A 610 -23.36 -27.41 3.65
N PHE A 611 -22.16 -27.07 4.10
CA PHE A 611 -21.49 -27.84 5.15
C PHE A 611 -22.15 -27.70 6.51
N LEU A 612 -22.72 -26.55 6.84
CA LEU A 612 -23.54 -26.42 8.04
C LEU A 612 -24.74 -27.39 8.01
N LYS A 613 -25.41 -27.54 6.86
CA LYS A 613 -26.49 -28.54 6.69
C LYS A 613 -25.99 -29.97 6.84
N GLU A 614 -24.81 -30.28 6.31
CA GLU A 614 -24.18 -31.60 6.48
C GLU A 614 -23.85 -31.87 7.96
N ILE A 615 -23.24 -30.92 8.68
CA ILE A 615 -22.95 -31.02 10.12
C ILE A 615 -24.23 -31.30 10.92
N ILE A 616 -25.34 -30.65 10.57
CA ILE A 616 -26.66 -30.90 11.20
C ILE A 616 -27.12 -32.33 10.96
N SER A 617 -27.04 -32.81 9.72
CA SER A 617 -27.42 -34.18 9.40
C SER A 617 -26.54 -35.20 10.13
N THR A 618 -25.23 -34.95 10.24
CA THR A 618 -24.29 -35.81 10.97
C THR A 618 -24.57 -35.80 12.48
N ALA A 619 -24.85 -34.64 13.07
CA ALA A 619 -25.20 -34.56 14.49
C ALA A 619 -26.50 -35.31 14.81
N GLN A 620 -27.48 -35.27 13.91
CA GLN A 620 -28.72 -36.05 14.04
C GLN A 620 -28.44 -37.57 14.02
N MET A 621 -27.51 -38.04 13.18
CA MET A 621 -27.09 -39.45 13.18
C MET A 621 -26.44 -39.86 14.51
N TYR A 622 -25.69 -38.96 15.16
CA TYR A 622 -25.07 -39.20 16.47
C TYR A 622 -26.02 -38.98 17.67
N HIS A 623 -27.29 -38.65 17.43
CA HIS A 623 -28.23 -38.23 18.49
C HIS A 623 -27.70 -37.07 19.36
N ILE A 624 -27.03 -36.10 18.71
CA ILE A 624 -26.52 -34.86 19.32
C ILE A 624 -27.36 -33.68 18.82
N GLN A 625 -27.94 -32.90 19.73
CA GLN A 625 -28.68 -31.69 19.40
C GLN A 625 -27.72 -30.52 19.15
N ILE A 626 -27.91 -29.79 18.05
CA ILE A 626 -27.14 -28.56 17.77
C ILE A 626 -27.93 -27.32 18.19
N VAL A 627 -27.25 -26.41 18.88
CA VAL A 627 -27.76 -25.10 19.28
C VAL A 627 -26.82 -24.02 18.76
N GLY A 628 -27.34 -22.94 18.18
CA GLY A 628 -26.54 -21.77 17.79
C GLY A 628 -26.66 -20.64 18.81
N CYS A 629 -25.61 -19.85 19.00
CA CYS A 629 -25.69 -18.61 19.78
C CYS A 629 -24.87 -17.46 19.17
N ASN A 630 -25.16 -16.21 19.56
CA ASN A 630 -24.45 -15.00 19.13
C ASN A 630 -24.39 -14.83 17.60
N VAL A 631 -25.47 -15.10 16.88
CA VAL A 631 -25.49 -14.96 15.41
C VAL A 631 -25.59 -13.49 15.03
N ASN A 632 -24.67 -13.03 14.17
CA ASN A 632 -24.72 -11.69 13.61
C ASN A 632 -25.92 -11.53 12.63
N ASP A 633 -26.56 -10.35 12.58
CA ASP A 633 -27.72 -10.03 11.71
C ASP A 633 -27.52 -10.48 10.25
N SER A 634 -26.33 -10.25 9.70
CA SER A 634 -26.03 -10.58 8.30
C SER A 634 -26.06 -12.09 8.07
N VAL A 635 -25.45 -12.84 8.98
CA VAL A 635 -25.40 -14.31 8.94
C VAL A 635 -26.80 -14.87 9.20
N LEU A 636 -27.54 -14.31 10.16
CA LEU A 636 -28.90 -14.75 10.47
C LEU A 636 -29.83 -14.63 9.26
N LYS A 637 -29.82 -13.49 8.56
CA LYS A 637 -30.58 -13.30 7.31
C LYS A 637 -30.23 -14.34 6.26
N THR A 638 -28.94 -14.63 6.08
CA THR A 638 -28.47 -15.65 5.13
C THR A 638 -28.97 -17.05 5.53
N LEU A 639 -28.96 -17.38 6.83
CA LEU A 639 -29.47 -18.65 7.35
C LEU A 639 -31.00 -18.78 7.20
N GLU A 640 -31.75 -17.69 7.38
CA GLU A 640 -33.20 -17.63 7.18
C GLU A 640 -33.57 -17.84 5.70
N ILE A 641 -32.92 -17.09 4.80
CA ILE A 641 -33.17 -17.18 3.35
C ILE A 641 -32.89 -18.59 2.83
N THR A 642 -31.83 -19.24 3.33
CA THR A 642 -31.43 -20.59 2.90
C THR A 642 -32.15 -21.72 3.64
N GLY A 643 -33.07 -21.37 4.54
CA GLY A 643 -33.93 -22.31 5.26
C GLY A 643 -33.20 -23.14 6.32
N VAL A 644 -31.99 -22.78 6.73
CA VAL A 644 -31.25 -23.49 7.79
C VAL A 644 -31.98 -23.38 9.14
N THR A 645 -32.64 -22.25 9.39
CA THR A 645 -33.48 -22.03 10.58
C THR A 645 -34.66 -23.00 10.67
N LYS A 646 -35.06 -23.65 9.57
CA LYS A 646 -36.12 -24.67 9.56
C LYS A 646 -35.63 -26.07 9.98
N LEU A 647 -34.32 -26.29 10.09
CA LEU A 647 -33.70 -27.61 10.36
C LEU A 647 -33.60 -27.95 11.87
N LYS A 648 -34.59 -27.57 12.68
CA LYS A 648 -34.62 -27.80 14.15
C LYS A 648 -33.41 -27.24 14.94
N ILE A 649 -32.66 -26.28 14.41
CA ILE A 649 -31.68 -25.51 15.21
C ILE A 649 -32.39 -24.38 15.93
N ILE A 650 -32.13 -24.25 17.23
CA ILE A 650 -32.53 -23.08 18.02
C ILE A 650 -31.34 -22.12 18.10
N PHE A 651 -31.59 -20.85 17.81
CA PHE A 651 -30.60 -19.77 17.93
C PHE A 651 -30.92 -18.92 19.16
N TYR A 652 -29.94 -18.73 20.03
CA TYR A 652 -30.04 -17.86 21.20
C TYR A 652 -29.23 -16.57 21.01
N ASP A 653 -29.71 -15.46 21.57
CA ASP A 653 -29.01 -14.17 21.49
C ASP A 653 -27.61 -14.24 22.09
N ASN A 654 -27.46 -14.95 23.21
CA ASN A 654 -26.20 -15.04 23.92
C ASN A 654 -25.93 -16.46 24.47
N LEU A 655 -24.65 -16.74 24.70
CA LEU A 655 -24.18 -18.03 25.19
C LEU A 655 -24.77 -18.38 26.57
N GLN A 656 -24.98 -17.39 27.45
CA GLN A 656 -25.54 -17.62 28.78
C GLN A 656 -27.00 -18.10 28.73
N LYS A 657 -27.82 -17.51 27.85
CA LYS A 657 -29.21 -17.94 27.59
C LYS A 657 -29.22 -19.37 27.02
N ALA A 658 -28.32 -19.66 26.08
CA ALA A 658 -28.16 -21.02 25.54
C ALA A 658 -27.83 -22.03 26.65
N ILE A 659 -26.84 -21.75 27.49
CA ILE A 659 -26.46 -22.63 28.61
C ILE A 659 -27.59 -22.73 29.65
N ALA A 660 -28.24 -21.63 30.03
CA ALA A 660 -29.34 -21.62 30.98
C ALA A 660 -30.55 -22.42 30.49
N SER A 661 -30.80 -22.42 29.18
CA SER A 661 -31.86 -23.26 28.58
C SER A 661 -31.57 -24.75 28.73
N ILE A 662 -30.29 -25.11 28.82
CA ILE A 662 -29.78 -26.47 28.92
C ILE A 662 -29.71 -26.96 30.37
N THR A 663 -29.36 -26.08 31.32
CA THR A 663 -29.12 -26.46 32.71
C THR A 663 -30.32 -26.29 33.64
N LYS A 664 -31.34 -25.48 33.28
CA LYS A 664 -32.54 -25.30 34.12
C LYS A 664 -33.44 -26.54 34.12
N SER A 665 -33.78 -27.03 35.31
CA SER A 665 -34.59 -28.23 35.55
C SER A 665 -36.02 -28.15 34.99
N GLU A 666 -36.62 -26.95 34.90
CA GLU A 666 -37.97 -26.75 34.36
C GLU A 666 -38.09 -27.08 32.86
N ASN A 667 -36.99 -26.99 32.10
CA ASN A 667 -36.97 -27.29 30.67
C ASN A 667 -36.80 -28.78 30.37
N ILE A 668 -36.42 -29.60 31.35
CA ILE A 668 -36.24 -31.05 31.19
C ILE A 668 -37.59 -31.73 30.91
N LYS A 669 -38.68 -31.30 31.56
CA LYS A 669 -40.05 -31.81 31.29
C LYS A 669 -40.58 -31.43 29.91
N LYS A 670 -40.14 -30.28 29.40
CA LYS A 670 -40.59 -29.71 28.13
C LYS A 670 -39.85 -30.24 26.90
N ARG A 671 -38.71 -30.91 27.09
CA ARG A 671 -37.96 -31.61 26.03
C ARG A 671 -38.54 -32.96 25.64
N ASN A 672 -39.35 -33.59 26.49
CA ASN A 672 -40.04 -34.84 26.19
C ASN A 672 -41.23 -34.66 25.23
N ASP A 673 -41.63 -33.42 24.94
CA ASP A 673 -42.61 -33.11 23.90
C ASP A 673 -41.85 -32.72 22.61
N ASP A 674 -42.03 -33.50 21.53
CA ASP A 674 -41.35 -33.39 20.22
C ASP A 674 -41.50 -32.05 19.47
N HIS A 675 -42.06 -31.02 20.13
CA HIS A 675 -42.37 -29.71 19.58
C HIS A 675 -41.85 -28.57 20.47
N PHE A 676 -40.54 -28.55 20.74
CA PHE A 676 -39.92 -27.39 21.36
C PHE A 676 -39.44 -26.37 20.33
N ILE A 677 -40.36 -25.50 19.88
CA ILE A 677 -40.06 -24.28 19.12
C ILE A 677 -40.30 -23.09 20.04
N ILE A 678 -39.24 -22.56 20.66
CA ILE A 678 -39.28 -21.20 21.21
C ILE A 678 -39.03 -20.26 20.03
N LYS A 679 -40.08 -19.58 19.57
CA LYS A 679 -39.92 -18.38 18.73
C LYS A 679 -39.33 -17.27 19.60
N LEU A 680 -38.33 -16.58 19.03
CA LEU A 680 -37.65 -15.40 19.57
C LEU A 680 -38.62 -14.40 20.21
#